data_AF-A0A4S2JAY7-F1
#
_entry.id   AF-A0A4S2JAY7-F1
#
_cell.length_a   1.000
_cell.length_b   1.000
_cell.length_c   1.000
_cell.angle_alpha   90.00
_cell.angle_beta   90.00
_cell.angle_gamma   90.00
#
_symmetry.space_group_name_H-M   'P 1'
#
loop_
_entity.id
_entity.type
_entity.pdbx_description
1 polymer ?
#
loop_
_entity_poly.entity_id
_entity_poly.type
_entity_poly.pdbx_seq_one_letter_code
_entity_poly.pdbx_strand_id
1 'polypeptide(L)'
;HSVIMIYVWVCQWFDNANSDLCTKKKLKEMPTSAFMDSNLLAAIINRSTTCTTFDAYLKRTRFEDKPFRSRRYCKWKVIADNTGQRWLARLIFLLDVWEDVPVLWWDILWIRLRFTCRLRIVVIQNIEAPGIRNLSEPDRLSSYFLAGASAGLAQTPVASPIELAKTRLQLQSTGQGNFQGPMQCLRKIYRQEGYRGVSKGLGITFLREGPSYGVYFVTYEMLTKTSSKQPISTLHMLLAGGFAGVASWVISYPIDVIKSRIQAESGNCYSGVLDCLKKSIRAEGYSCLYRGLNSTILRAFPTNAATFAVVTWTFRLFGEKPNEAPKVENIALRTSMQTKNRTAKGYESFANKWNVLFDGISRGNGFVTPSYSVRFMLPISRLMPDSSACLVHDCRRSGCKHDALKQENTSEDGGERKKKSRNDEGRVEEDEHVDEKKDCNNVKMAINMCTCNLQRVLEPTTSNKKNEKYNTNNQRLIAESGGRCMSTQAMQSLYDFRQNNLLCDAILRLEDGGVFPIHRAILSACSTYFRALFTTTLHSREKTDVLLPGVTSPMMNLLLEYAYLRSIDVNQENVCELLTTADYLSIVGVLDLCCDYLRDNLAPENCIGVMRFARQHFCKKLENDAYRFIVGHFVEVSQRSEEILHLPIEELKPLVGADELNVKSEQTVWELVLKWINHDPESRKDYIVDLMKNIRLGLLDTQFFLENVKDHPYVVGNDACRPIIIETLKFLYDLEMITQKDGEVPTPEIARPRVPHEILFAIGGWSGGSPTNYIETYDTRADRWIPIEETDLTGPRAYHGLAVVGFDIYVIGGFDGVDYFNSCRCFNAVTKVWREVAPMNVRRCYVSVAVLNDLVYAMGGYDGYHRQKTAERYNYETNQWSLIASMNVQRSDASATTLNDKIYITGGFDGHDCMNTAEVYDPSTNQWTMITAMRSRRSGVSCISYHGCVYVIGGFNGISRMCSGEKYKPSTNSWSHIPDMYNPRSNFAIEVIDDMIFAIGGFNGVTTTYQVECYDEKTNEWYEATDMNICRSALSACVIMGLPNVYDYIHKHRERLMEEKRQKLLAHELAMKQEQKDLFCQAAVFD
;
A
#
# COMPACT_ATOMS: atom_id res chain seq x y z
N HIS A 1 36.46 38.25 11.41
CA HIS A 1 37.28 37.16 11.99
C HIS A 1 36.97 36.92 13.46
N SER A 2 37.13 37.91 14.36
CA SER A 2 37.06 37.74 15.81
C SER A 2 35.76 37.12 16.36
N VAL A 3 34.60 37.40 15.76
CA VAL A 3 33.30 36.88 16.22
C VAL A 3 33.18 35.35 16.11
N ILE A 4 33.80 34.74 15.10
CA ILE A 4 33.76 33.27 14.90
C ILE A 4 34.60 32.57 15.97
N MET A 5 35.74 33.16 16.36
CA MET A 5 36.56 32.63 17.47
C MET A 5 35.76 32.62 18.78
N ILE A 6 35.02 33.70 19.08
CA ILE A 6 34.20 33.78 20.30
C ILE A 6 33.09 32.72 20.27
N TYR A 7 32.39 32.53 19.15
CA TYR A 7 31.33 31.53 19.06
C TYR A 7 31.85 30.10 19.25
N VAL A 8 32.97 29.75 18.60
CA VAL A 8 33.61 28.43 18.78
C VAL A 8 34.11 28.23 20.21
N TRP A 9 34.72 29.26 20.83
CA TRP A 9 35.25 29.15 22.18
C TRP A 9 34.13 29.05 23.25
N VAL A 10 33.01 29.74 23.06
CA VAL A 10 31.83 29.61 23.93
C VAL A 10 31.19 28.23 23.82
N CYS A 11 31.07 27.66 22.61
CA CYS A 11 30.59 26.28 22.44
C CYS A 11 31.54 25.27 23.09
N GLN A 12 32.84 25.35 22.83
CA GLN A 12 33.83 24.44 23.44
C GLN A 12 33.92 24.58 24.97
N TRP A 13 33.62 25.76 25.53
CA TRP A 13 33.54 25.94 26.98
C TRP A 13 32.27 25.32 27.58
N PHE A 14 31.14 25.38 26.87
CA PHE A 14 29.90 24.71 27.29
C PHE A 14 29.98 23.18 27.23
N ASP A 15 30.63 22.62 26.21
CA ASP A 15 30.80 21.17 26.06
C ASP A 15 31.77 20.61 27.11
N ASN A 16 32.94 21.23 27.29
CA ASN A 16 33.95 20.79 28.28
C ASN A 16 33.51 21.00 29.74
N ALA A 17 32.49 21.83 30.02
CA ALA A 17 31.96 22.02 31.37
C ALA A 17 31.02 20.90 31.83
N ASN A 18 30.55 20.02 30.92
CA ASN A 18 29.59 18.95 31.23
C ASN A 18 30.19 17.53 31.20
N SER A 19 31.49 17.36 30.94
CA SER A 19 32.12 16.03 30.85
C SER A 19 32.79 15.52 32.14
N ASP A 20 33.09 16.38 33.11
CA ASP A 20 33.95 16.07 34.27
C ASP A 20 33.26 16.23 35.64
N LEU A 21 32.11 15.56 35.87
CA LEU A 21 31.50 15.56 37.22
C LEU A 21 30.55 14.40 37.58
N CYS A 22 30.93 13.11 37.39
CA CYS A 22 30.18 12.02 38.07
C CYS A 22 30.96 10.72 38.39
N THR A 23 31.93 10.76 39.32
CA THR A 23 32.52 9.55 39.93
C THR A 23 32.62 9.60 41.46
N LYS A 24 31.54 9.13 42.11
CA LYS A 24 31.46 8.58 43.49
C LYS A 24 31.76 9.49 44.71
N LYS A 25 30.67 9.81 45.42
CA LYS A 25 30.50 9.78 46.90
C LYS A 25 31.69 10.23 47.79
N LYS A 26 31.53 11.39 48.47
CA LYS A 26 31.32 11.45 49.94
C LYS A 26 31.05 12.86 50.50
N LEU A 27 30.57 12.84 51.76
CA LEU A 27 30.55 13.90 52.78
C LEU A 27 29.47 15.01 52.69
N LYS A 28 29.00 15.36 53.89
CA LYS A 28 28.14 16.49 54.25
C LYS A 28 29.04 17.64 54.68
N GLU A 29 28.61 18.90 54.51
CA GLU A 29 28.33 19.84 55.61
C GLU A 29 27.89 21.22 55.08
N MET A 30 27.34 22.06 55.97
CA MET A 30 26.85 23.43 55.73
C MET A 30 27.96 24.47 56.06
N PRO A 31 27.85 25.80 55.76
CA PRO A 31 26.62 26.57 55.55
C PRO A 31 26.62 27.62 54.41
N THR A 32 25.51 28.36 54.36
CA THR A 32 25.22 29.54 53.50
C THR A 32 26.10 30.77 53.75
N SER A 33 26.43 31.55 52.70
CA SER A 33 26.59 33.00 52.82
C SER A 33 26.44 33.78 51.49
N ALA A 34 25.97 35.02 51.61
CA ALA A 34 26.04 36.16 50.67
C ALA A 34 25.31 36.11 49.31
N PHE A 35 24.87 37.29 48.87
CA PHE A 35 24.03 37.59 47.70
C PHE A 35 24.82 38.43 46.66
N MET A 36 24.40 38.36 45.38
CA MET A 36 24.50 39.38 44.31
C MET A 36 25.73 40.31 44.18
N ASP A 37 26.24 40.40 42.94
CA ASP A 37 25.99 41.62 42.12
C ASP A 37 25.65 41.19 40.68
N SER A 38 24.78 41.93 40.00
CA SER A 38 24.27 41.63 38.65
C SER A 38 24.48 42.77 37.62
N ASN A 39 25.12 43.87 38.03
CA ASN A 39 25.21 45.08 37.20
C ASN A 39 26.23 45.03 36.05
N LEU A 40 27.16 44.07 36.03
CA LEU A 40 28.23 44.03 35.01
C LEU A 40 27.75 43.56 33.62
N LEU A 41 26.74 42.69 33.55
CA LEU A 41 26.27 42.11 32.29
C LEU A 41 25.44 43.11 31.45
N ALA A 42 24.70 44.00 32.11
CA ALA A 42 23.87 45.02 31.47
C ALA A 42 24.68 46.09 30.72
N ALA A 43 25.94 46.31 31.10
CA ALA A 43 26.78 47.37 30.55
C ALA A 43 27.31 47.08 29.13
N ILE A 44 27.41 45.81 28.73
CA ILE A 44 28.11 45.39 27.49
C ILE A 44 27.17 45.41 26.27
N ILE A 45 25.87 45.18 26.46
CA ILE A 45 24.90 45.07 25.35
C ILE A 45 24.54 46.45 24.75
N ASN A 46 24.78 47.55 25.47
CA ASN A 46 24.17 48.85 25.17
C ASN A 46 25.16 49.94 24.68
N ARG A 47 25.95 49.65 23.62
CA ARG A 47 26.73 50.67 22.87
C ARG A 47 27.27 50.20 21.51
N SER A 48 26.53 50.44 20.41
CA SER A 48 27.04 50.97 19.12
C SER A 48 25.99 50.89 17.99
N THR A 49 25.45 52.04 17.57
CA THR A 49 24.46 52.17 16.49
C THR A 49 24.88 53.23 15.46
N THR A 50 25.05 52.82 14.20
CA THR A 50 25.12 53.62 12.94
C THR A 50 25.25 52.63 11.77
N CYS A 51 24.67 52.75 10.57
CA CYS A 51 23.69 53.67 9.95
C CYS A 51 22.57 52.79 9.31
N THR A 52 21.28 53.11 9.19
CA THR A 52 20.57 54.32 8.71
C THR A 52 20.69 54.66 7.21
N THR A 53 20.35 53.73 6.32
CA THR A 53 19.82 54.04 4.95
C THR A 53 18.96 52.89 4.38
N PHE A 54 17.64 52.91 4.61
CA PHE A 54 16.66 52.23 3.72
C PHE A 54 15.21 52.75 3.88
N ASP A 55 14.83 53.26 5.06
CA ASP A 55 13.47 53.71 5.41
C ASP A 55 12.99 55.02 4.73
N ALA A 56 13.65 55.43 3.64
CA ALA A 56 13.38 56.67 2.92
C ALA A 56 12.63 56.49 1.58
N TYR A 57 12.53 55.26 1.05
CA TYR A 57 12.02 55.03 -0.31
C TYR A 57 10.52 54.65 -0.37
N LEU A 58 9.97 54.03 0.67
CA LEU A 58 8.59 53.47 0.68
C LEU A 58 7.49 54.46 1.13
N LYS A 59 7.73 55.78 1.07
CA LYS A 59 6.73 56.82 1.42
C LYS A 59 6.25 57.70 0.25
N ARG A 60 6.51 57.30 -1.01
CA ARG A 60 6.00 58.00 -2.21
C ARG A 60 5.52 57.06 -3.33
N THR A 61 4.32 56.49 -3.14
CA THR A 61 3.22 56.48 -4.14
C THR A 61 1.97 55.88 -3.49
N ARG A 62 0.83 56.58 -3.54
CA ARG A 62 -0.48 56.08 -3.10
C ARG A 62 -1.56 56.58 -4.06
N PHE A 63 -2.11 55.66 -4.85
CA PHE A 63 -3.29 55.76 -5.73
C PHE A 63 -3.64 54.30 -6.12
N GLU A 64 -4.88 53.86 -6.30
CA GLU A 64 -6.21 54.25 -5.79
C GLU A 64 -7.20 53.13 -6.17
N ASP A 65 -8.36 53.03 -5.53
CA ASP A 65 -9.33 51.96 -5.82
C ASP A 65 -10.08 52.14 -7.16
N LYS A 66 -10.20 51.06 -7.95
CA LYS A 66 -11.49 50.57 -8.50
C LYS A 66 -11.39 49.21 -9.21
N PRO A 67 -12.49 48.42 -9.26
CA PRO A 67 -12.51 47.06 -9.84
C PRO A 67 -12.98 47.05 -11.31
N PHE A 68 -12.72 45.95 -12.06
CA PHE A 68 -13.71 45.41 -13.02
C PHE A 68 -13.44 43.96 -13.51
N ARG A 69 -14.36 43.46 -14.35
CA ARG A 69 -14.67 42.05 -14.65
C ARG A 69 -13.77 41.33 -15.69
N SER A 70 -13.63 40.01 -15.47
CA SER A 70 -13.81 38.89 -16.44
C SER A 70 -12.94 38.69 -17.69
N ARG A 71 -12.55 37.40 -17.88
CA ARG A 71 -12.33 36.66 -19.15
C ARG A 71 -11.37 37.23 -20.20
N ARG A 72 -10.29 36.48 -20.47
CA ARG A 72 -10.00 35.93 -21.82
C ARG A 72 -9.08 34.70 -21.77
N TYR A 73 -9.43 33.67 -22.55
CA TYR A 73 -8.49 32.62 -22.95
C TYR A 73 -7.50 33.16 -23.99
N CYS A 74 -6.27 32.66 -23.98
CA CYS A 74 -5.41 32.60 -25.17
C CYS A 74 -4.81 31.21 -25.29
N LYS A 75 -5.27 30.43 -26.28
CA LYS A 75 -4.62 29.19 -26.69
C LYS A 75 -3.29 29.52 -27.36
N TRP A 76 -2.22 28.83 -26.98
CA TRP A 76 -1.05 28.68 -27.86
C TRP A 76 -0.95 27.23 -28.34
N LYS A 77 -0.92 27.08 -29.67
CA LYS A 77 -0.95 25.79 -30.37
C LYS A 77 0.42 25.55 -30.99
N VAL A 78 1.22 24.68 -30.38
CA VAL A 78 2.49 24.24 -30.97
C VAL A 78 2.21 23.18 -32.02
N ILE A 79 2.64 23.44 -33.26
CA ILE A 79 2.70 22.45 -34.33
C ILE A 79 4.07 21.77 -34.24
N ALA A 80 4.11 20.46 -34.45
CA ALA A 80 5.29 19.64 -34.22
C ALA A 80 6.31 19.71 -35.36
N ASP A 81 7.58 19.46 -35.04
CA ASP A 81 8.45 18.67 -35.91
C ASP A 81 9.53 17.92 -35.11
N ASN A 82 10.36 17.13 -35.78
CA ASN A 82 11.00 15.94 -35.21
C ASN A 82 12.50 16.08 -34.83
N THR A 83 13.00 15.08 -34.11
CA THR A 83 14.42 14.80 -33.73
C THR A 83 15.10 15.56 -32.56
N GLY A 84 15.94 14.82 -31.82
CA GLY A 84 17.16 15.30 -31.16
C GLY A 84 17.08 16.05 -29.81
N GLN A 85 16.28 17.12 -29.69
CA GLN A 85 16.68 18.25 -28.81
C GLN A 85 15.90 18.41 -27.48
N ARG A 86 15.31 17.35 -26.92
CA ARG A 86 14.38 17.47 -25.77
C ARG A 86 15.01 17.78 -24.40
N TRP A 87 16.28 17.44 -24.14
CA TRP A 87 16.83 17.51 -22.77
C TRP A 87 17.26 18.93 -22.35
N LEU A 88 18.03 19.63 -23.19
CA LEU A 88 18.53 20.98 -22.85
C LEU A 88 17.40 22.01 -22.73
N ALA A 89 16.37 21.91 -23.59
CA ALA A 89 15.19 22.77 -23.53
C ALA A 89 14.38 22.55 -22.22
N ARG A 90 14.26 21.30 -21.76
CA ARG A 90 13.62 20.98 -20.47
C ARG A 90 14.45 21.46 -19.28
N LEU A 91 15.78 21.37 -19.35
CA LEU A 91 16.67 21.88 -18.30
C LEU A 91 16.56 23.41 -18.16
N ILE A 92 16.50 24.14 -19.28
CA ILE A 92 16.27 25.61 -19.26
C ILE A 92 14.88 25.93 -18.71
N PHE A 93 13.83 25.21 -19.15
CA PHE A 93 12.46 25.43 -18.68
C PHE A 93 12.26 25.13 -17.19
N LEU A 94 12.95 24.12 -16.63
CA LEU A 94 12.94 23.82 -15.20
C LEU A 94 13.67 24.86 -14.34
N LEU A 95 14.46 25.75 -14.95
CA LEU A 95 15.28 26.75 -14.25
C LEU A 95 14.77 28.20 -14.47
N ASP A 96 13.89 28.44 -15.45
CA ASP A 96 13.09 29.68 -15.58
C ASP A 96 12.01 29.82 -14.47
N VAL A 97 11.81 28.81 -13.61
CA VAL A 97 10.73 28.76 -12.58
C VAL A 97 11.18 29.30 -11.21
N TRP A 98 12.43 29.80 -11.08
CA TRP A 98 13.10 30.05 -9.79
C TRP A 98 13.73 31.46 -9.66
N GLU A 99 13.18 32.49 -10.32
CA GLU A 99 13.88 33.78 -10.50
C GLU A 99 13.61 34.86 -9.41
N ASP A 100 12.68 34.66 -8.46
CA ASP A 100 12.17 35.70 -7.53
C ASP A 100 12.70 35.65 -6.06
N VAL A 101 14.02 35.48 -5.82
CA VAL A 101 14.63 35.73 -4.48
C VAL A 101 16.05 36.34 -4.57
N PRO A 102 16.36 37.48 -3.90
CA PRO A 102 17.66 38.15 -4.03
C PRO A 102 18.65 37.95 -2.85
N VAL A 103 19.52 36.93 -2.86
CA VAL A 103 20.60 36.74 -1.85
C VAL A 103 21.99 36.42 -2.47
N LEU A 104 22.40 37.25 -3.44
CA LEU A 104 23.46 36.99 -4.43
C LEU A 104 24.90 36.66 -3.95
N TRP A 105 25.18 36.54 -2.65
CA TRP A 105 26.50 36.16 -2.11
C TRP A 105 26.51 34.87 -1.30
N TRP A 106 25.46 34.59 -0.52
CA TRP A 106 25.35 33.32 0.19
C TRP A 106 25.07 32.17 -0.78
N ASP A 107 24.24 32.38 -1.79
CA ASP A 107 23.89 31.33 -2.77
C ASP A 107 25.10 30.82 -3.57
N ILE A 108 26.12 31.64 -3.85
CA ILE A 108 27.31 31.16 -4.57
C ILE A 108 28.15 30.21 -3.70
N LEU A 109 28.16 30.41 -2.38
CA LEU A 109 28.80 29.51 -1.42
C LEU A 109 27.91 28.29 -1.15
N TRP A 110 26.60 28.49 -0.99
CA TRP A 110 25.63 27.47 -0.61
C TRP A 110 25.24 26.56 -1.79
N ILE A 111 25.17 27.04 -3.02
CA ILE A 111 25.07 26.19 -4.22
C ILE A 111 26.38 25.44 -4.43
N ARG A 112 27.56 26.04 -4.18
CA ARG A 112 28.81 25.27 -4.24
C ARG A 112 28.85 24.16 -3.18
N LEU A 113 28.42 24.40 -1.95
CA LEU A 113 28.29 23.34 -0.95
C LEU A 113 27.19 22.34 -1.32
N ARG A 114 25.94 22.77 -1.51
CA ARG A 114 24.78 21.88 -1.71
C ARG A 114 24.84 21.11 -3.03
N PHE A 115 25.27 21.72 -4.14
CA PHE A 115 25.38 21.04 -5.43
C PHE A 115 26.65 20.20 -5.53
N THR A 116 27.82 20.68 -5.08
CA THR A 116 29.05 19.86 -5.12
C THR A 116 29.01 18.73 -4.09
N CYS A 117 28.43 18.93 -2.90
CA CYS A 117 28.25 17.83 -1.94
C CYS A 117 27.13 16.87 -2.36
N ARG A 118 25.96 17.32 -2.87
CA ARG A 118 24.96 16.36 -3.39
C ARG A 118 25.48 15.58 -4.59
N LEU A 119 26.15 16.21 -5.57
CA LEU A 119 26.74 15.44 -6.67
C LEU A 119 27.89 14.54 -6.19
N ARG A 120 28.76 14.97 -5.27
CA ARG A 120 29.80 14.09 -4.71
C ARG A 120 29.20 12.90 -3.95
N ILE A 121 28.21 13.10 -3.08
CA ILE A 121 27.55 12.01 -2.33
C ILE A 121 26.84 11.05 -3.29
N VAL A 122 26.02 11.58 -4.22
CA VAL A 122 25.30 10.77 -5.21
C VAL A 122 26.25 10.00 -6.13
N VAL A 123 27.39 10.58 -6.52
CA VAL A 123 28.36 9.92 -7.41
C VAL A 123 29.29 8.95 -6.66
N ILE A 124 29.59 9.19 -5.37
CA ILE A 124 30.24 8.19 -4.51
C ILE A 124 29.32 6.95 -4.42
N GLN A 125 28.08 7.13 -3.96
CA GLN A 125 27.12 6.04 -3.80
C GLN A 125 26.78 5.30 -5.11
N ASN A 126 26.63 6.01 -6.24
CA ASN A 126 26.27 5.37 -7.52
C ASN A 126 27.45 4.74 -8.29
N ILE A 127 28.71 5.05 -7.95
CA ILE A 127 29.87 4.33 -8.54
C ILE A 127 30.20 3.07 -7.72
N GLU A 128 29.96 3.10 -6.40
CA GLU A 128 30.04 1.93 -5.51
C GLU A 128 29.00 0.86 -5.86
N ALA A 129 27.82 1.24 -6.39
CA ALA A 129 26.71 0.32 -6.59
C ALA A 129 26.87 -0.73 -7.73
N PRO A 130 27.38 -0.41 -8.96
CA PRO A 130 27.57 -1.45 -10.00
C PRO A 130 28.97 -1.51 -10.63
N GLY A 131 29.80 -0.46 -10.53
CA GLY A 131 31.05 -0.36 -11.29
C GLY A 131 32.21 -1.14 -10.67
N ILE A 132 32.40 -0.98 -9.36
CA ILE A 132 33.53 -1.56 -8.63
C ILE A 132 33.34 -3.07 -8.39
N ARG A 133 32.09 -3.54 -8.24
CA ARG A 133 31.74 -4.96 -8.01
C ARG A 133 32.15 -5.92 -9.14
N ASN A 134 32.43 -5.40 -10.34
CA ASN A 134 32.86 -6.19 -11.51
C ASN A 134 34.37 -6.07 -11.83
N LEU A 135 35.15 -5.38 -11.00
CA LEU A 135 36.61 -5.35 -11.11
C LEU A 135 37.21 -6.50 -10.29
N SER A 136 38.11 -7.29 -10.90
CA SER A 136 38.65 -8.52 -10.31
C SER A 136 39.51 -8.32 -9.05
N GLU A 137 39.92 -7.10 -8.76
CA GLU A 137 40.64 -6.72 -7.53
C GLU A 137 40.18 -5.32 -7.05
N PRO A 138 39.24 -5.22 -6.08
CA PRO A 138 38.72 -3.93 -5.64
C PRO A 138 39.75 -3.07 -4.88
N ASP A 139 40.68 -3.70 -4.14
CA ASP A 139 41.59 -3.01 -3.21
C ASP A 139 42.74 -2.21 -3.85
N ARG A 140 42.95 -2.31 -5.17
CA ARG A 140 44.02 -1.60 -5.87
C ARG A 140 43.72 -0.10 -5.97
N LEU A 141 44.74 0.74 -5.75
CA LEU A 141 44.67 2.20 -5.96
C LEU A 141 44.23 2.59 -7.39
N SER A 142 44.46 1.74 -8.40
CA SER A 142 43.94 1.94 -9.76
C SER A 142 42.42 1.97 -9.85
N SER A 143 41.72 1.20 -8.99
CA SER A 143 40.26 1.15 -8.94
C SER A 143 39.69 2.48 -8.41
N TYR A 144 40.32 3.03 -7.35
CA TYR A 144 40.01 4.37 -6.83
C TYR A 144 40.32 5.49 -7.85
N PHE A 145 41.40 5.37 -8.63
CA PHE A 145 41.69 6.30 -9.72
C PHE A 145 40.58 6.27 -10.79
N LEU A 146 40.16 5.08 -11.22
CA LEU A 146 39.17 4.90 -12.27
C LEU A 146 37.77 5.36 -11.82
N ALA A 147 37.39 5.07 -10.57
CA ALA A 147 36.17 5.58 -9.94
C ALA A 147 36.17 7.11 -9.86
N GLY A 148 37.25 7.71 -9.33
CA GLY A 148 37.42 9.16 -9.24
C GLY A 148 37.41 9.85 -10.61
N ALA A 149 38.14 9.31 -11.59
CA ALA A 149 38.13 9.84 -12.95
C ALA A 149 36.74 9.75 -13.59
N SER A 150 36.02 8.64 -13.43
CA SER A 150 34.65 8.47 -13.91
C SER A 150 33.70 9.49 -13.29
N ALA A 151 33.85 9.79 -11.99
CA ALA A 151 33.09 10.83 -11.30
C ALA A 151 33.32 12.24 -11.89
N GLY A 152 34.57 12.62 -12.11
CA GLY A 152 34.93 13.92 -12.70
C GLY A 152 34.42 14.07 -14.15
N LEU A 153 34.51 13.00 -14.94
CA LEU A 153 33.98 12.96 -16.30
C LEU A 153 32.44 13.06 -16.30
N ALA A 154 31.74 12.36 -15.42
CA ALA A 154 30.28 12.41 -15.32
C ALA A 154 29.75 13.79 -14.88
N GLN A 155 30.46 14.50 -13.99
CA GLN A 155 30.12 15.87 -13.57
C GLN A 155 30.34 16.92 -14.69
N THR A 156 31.30 16.69 -15.58
CA THR A 156 31.80 17.69 -16.55
C THR A 156 30.71 18.33 -17.44
N PRO A 157 29.77 17.59 -18.07
CA PRO A 157 28.73 18.16 -18.94
C PRO A 157 27.82 19.19 -18.24
N VAL A 158 27.58 19.02 -16.94
CA VAL A 158 26.71 19.91 -16.14
C VAL A 158 27.50 21.10 -15.60
N ALA A 159 28.74 20.88 -15.15
CA ALA A 159 29.57 21.93 -14.56
C ALA A 159 30.18 22.90 -15.58
N SER A 160 30.65 22.41 -16.73
CA SER A 160 31.45 23.21 -17.68
C SER A 160 30.71 24.45 -18.24
N PRO A 161 29.40 24.40 -18.59
CA PRO A 161 28.66 25.59 -19.00
C PRO A 161 28.52 26.63 -17.89
N ILE A 162 28.35 26.20 -16.63
CA ILE A 162 28.23 27.09 -15.47
C ILE A 162 29.59 27.75 -15.15
N GLU A 163 30.69 27.01 -15.28
CA GLU A 163 32.04 27.58 -15.14
C GLU A 163 32.37 28.57 -16.27
N LEU A 164 31.96 28.29 -17.51
CA LEU A 164 32.06 29.25 -18.62
C LEU A 164 31.27 30.53 -18.31
N ALA A 165 30.00 30.41 -17.90
CA ALA A 165 29.15 31.55 -17.54
C ALA A 165 29.75 32.39 -16.41
N LYS A 166 30.27 31.73 -15.35
CA LYS A 166 30.99 32.40 -14.26
C LYS A 166 32.23 33.15 -14.76
N THR A 167 33.02 32.52 -15.63
CA THR A 167 34.24 33.12 -16.19
C THR A 167 33.91 34.36 -17.02
N ARG A 168 32.86 34.30 -17.85
CA ARG A 168 32.34 35.44 -18.62
C ARG A 168 31.87 36.59 -17.73
N LEU A 169 31.13 36.30 -16.66
CA LEU A 169 30.67 37.31 -15.69
C LEU A 169 31.85 37.98 -14.97
N GLN A 170 32.86 37.20 -14.55
CA GLN A 170 34.04 37.74 -13.83
C GLN A 170 34.98 38.59 -14.72
N LEU A 171 34.81 38.56 -16.04
CA LEU A 171 35.62 39.31 -17.00
C LEU A 171 34.91 40.56 -17.56
N GLN A 172 33.72 40.89 -17.06
CA GLN A 172 33.04 42.12 -17.45
C GLN A 172 33.72 43.33 -16.84
N SER A 173 34.32 44.17 -17.68
CA SER A 173 34.83 45.48 -17.28
C SER A 173 33.70 46.36 -16.73
N THR A 174 33.94 47.02 -15.61
CA THR A 174 32.96 47.70 -14.75
C THR A 174 32.15 48.85 -15.39
N GLY A 175 32.39 49.18 -16.66
CA GLY A 175 31.65 50.18 -17.45
C GLY A 175 30.67 49.61 -18.50
N GLN A 176 30.60 48.29 -18.69
CA GLN A 176 29.65 47.66 -19.63
C GLN A 176 28.96 46.43 -19.03
N GLY A 177 28.01 46.68 -18.12
CA GLY A 177 27.15 45.64 -17.53
C GLY A 177 26.25 44.99 -18.58
N ASN A 178 26.72 43.86 -19.15
CA ASN A 178 26.10 43.22 -20.32
C ASN A 178 25.35 41.90 -19.97
N PHE A 179 25.45 41.44 -18.72
CA PHE A 179 24.74 40.31 -18.13
C PHE A 179 24.46 40.63 -16.64
N GLN A 180 23.34 40.21 -16.08
CA GLN A 180 23.03 40.31 -14.63
C GLN A 180 23.07 38.97 -13.90
N GLY A 181 23.09 37.84 -14.62
CA GLY A 181 23.14 36.50 -14.02
C GLY A 181 23.64 35.42 -14.99
N PRO A 182 24.00 34.22 -14.46
CA PRO A 182 24.63 33.16 -15.25
C PRO A 182 23.70 32.59 -16.34
N MET A 183 22.39 32.48 -16.08
CA MET A 183 21.43 32.04 -17.10
C MET A 183 21.25 33.08 -18.20
N GLN A 184 21.17 34.37 -17.88
CA GLN A 184 21.12 35.44 -18.89
C GLN A 184 22.39 35.46 -19.76
N CYS A 185 23.56 35.20 -19.16
CA CYS A 185 24.82 35.01 -19.87
C CYS A 185 24.75 33.81 -20.84
N LEU A 186 24.33 32.62 -20.37
CA LEU A 186 24.21 31.42 -21.21
C LEU A 186 23.18 31.57 -22.33
N ARG A 187 22.02 32.16 -22.05
CA ARG A 187 20.94 32.42 -23.02
C ARG A 187 21.40 33.36 -24.14
N LYS A 188 22.32 34.29 -23.83
CA LYS A 188 22.93 35.22 -24.79
C LYS A 188 24.07 34.59 -25.58
N ILE A 189 24.96 33.82 -24.94
CA ILE A 189 25.98 32.99 -25.63
C ILE A 189 25.31 32.02 -26.61
N TYR A 190 24.25 31.31 -26.20
CA TYR A 190 23.50 30.41 -27.08
C TYR A 190 22.88 31.11 -28.29
N ARG A 191 22.39 32.35 -28.12
CA ARG A 191 21.84 33.17 -29.21
C ARG A 191 22.90 33.76 -30.16
N GLN A 192 24.17 33.86 -29.75
CA GLN A 192 25.25 34.49 -30.51
C GLN A 192 26.26 33.49 -31.11
N GLU A 193 26.64 32.47 -30.35
CA GLU A 193 27.64 31.44 -30.69
C GLU A 193 27.01 30.03 -30.83
N GLY A 194 25.70 29.89 -30.65
CA GLY A 194 24.98 28.62 -30.71
C GLY A 194 25.36 27.64 -29.58
N TYR A 195 25.05 26.36 -29.80
CA TYR A 195 25.45 25.28 -28.89
C TYR A 195 26.98 25.18 -28.74
N ARG A 196 27.74 25.45 -29.81
CA ARG A 196 29.21 25.40 -29.78
C ARG A 196 29.80 26.39 -28.78
N GLY A 197 29.30 27.63 -28.72
CA GLY A 197 29.72 28.61 -27.71
C GLY A 197 29.40 28.21 -26.28
N VAL A 198 28.21 27.67 -26.02
CA VAL A 198 27.86 27.14 -24.68
C VAL A 198 28.78 25.99 -24.25
N SER A 199 29.28 25.21 -25.22
CA SER A 199 30.29 24.16 -25.00
C SER A 199 31.75 24.64 -25.06
N LYS A 200 32.04 25.95 -25.17
CA LYS A 200 33.42 26.46 -25.31
C LYS A 200 34.25 26.08 -24.09
N GLY A 201 35.29 25.28 -24.31
CA GLY A 201 36.16 24.73 -23.26
C GLY A 201 35.74 23.37 -22.68
N LEU A 202 34.62 22.75 -23.13
CA LEU A 202 34.14 21.46 -22.59
C LEU A 202 35.19 20.34 -22.70
N GLY A 203 35.84 20.20 -23.86
CA GLY A 203 36.88 19.17 -24.09
C GLY A 203 38.11 19.30 -23.18
N ILE A 204 38.54 20.53 -22.88
CA ILE A 204 39.65 20.79 -21.95
C ILE A 204 39.20 20.71 -20.48
N THR A 205 37.90 20.85 -20.21
CA THR A 205 37.30 20.53 -18.91
C THR A 205 37.36 19.03 -18.63
N PHE A 206 36.96 18.17 -19.58
CA PHE A 206 37.09 16.70 -19.41
C PHE A 206 38.53 16.27 -19.11
N LEU A 207 39.51 16.85 -19.82
CA LEU A 207 40.94 16.57 -19.62
C LEU A 207 41.48 17.09 -18.27
N ARG A 208 40.80 18.06 -17.63
CA ARG A 208 41.07 18.50 -16.25
C ARG A 208 40.41 17.57 -15.24
N GLU A 209 39.08 17.42 -15.29
CA GLU A 209 38.32 16.80 -14.19
C GLU A 209 38.65 15.32 -13.99
N GLY A 210 38.85 14.55 -15.06
CA GLY A 210 39.18 13.12 -14.98
C GLY A 210 40.46 12.86 -14.18
N PRO A 211 41.63 13.34 -14.62
CA PRO A 211 42.87 13.22 -13.86
C PRO A 211 42.81 13.91 -12.48
N SER A 212 42.15 15.07 -12.39
CA SER A 212 41.99 15.82 -11.14
C SER A 212 41.30 15.00 -10.04
N TYR A 213 40.15 14.40 -10.36
CA TYR A 213 39.40 13.58 -9.39
C TYR A 213 40.04 12.21 -9.20
N GLY A 214 40.63 11.60 -10.22
CA GLY A 214 41.39 10.35 -10.09
C GLY A 214 42.53 10.48 -9.08
N VAL A 215 43.33 11.56 -9.18
CA VAL A 215 44.36 11.89 -8.18
C VAL A 215 43.75 12.18 -6.80
N TYR A 216 42.67 12.96 -6.75
CA TYR A 216 42.00 13.33 -5.49
C TYR A 216 41.61 12.10 -4.65
N PHE A 217 40.99 11.09 -5.26
CA PHE A 217 40.61 9.87 -4.55
C PHE A 217 41.81 8.95 -4.26
N VAL A 218 42.78 8.80 -5.17
CA VAL A 218 43.99 8.01 -4.90
C VAL A 218 44.83 8.60 -3.78
N THR A 219 45.05 9.91 -3.73
CA THR A 219 45.84 10.54 -2.67
C THR A 219 45.10 10.51 -1.33
N TYR A 220 43.76 10.56 -1.32
CA TYR A 220 43.01 10.36 -0.08
C TYR A 220 43.19 8.93 0.44
N GLU A 221 42.87 7.93 -0.40
CA GLU A 221 42.98 6.51 -0.04
C GLU A 221 44.42 6.12 0.36
N MET A 222 45.44 6.57 -0.37
CA MET A 222 46.85 6.32 -0.04
C MET A 222 47.26 6.89 1.33
N LEU A 223 46.60 7.95 1.80
CA LEU A 223 46.87 8.56 3.12
C LEU A 223 45.99 7.99 4.24
N THR A 224 44.85 7.37 3.93
CA THR A 224 44.00 6.69 4.92
C THR A 224 44.31 5.20 5.08
N LYS A 225 44.78 4.52 4.02
CA LYS A 225 45.00 3.06 3.98
C LYS A 225 46.08 2.62 4.98
N THR A 226 45.63 2.15 6.14
CA THR A 226 46.45 1.73 7.28
C THR A 226 46.14 0.27 7.60
N SER A 227 47.16 -0.55 7.90
CA SER A 227 46.98 -2.01 8.08
C SER A 227 46.35 -2.44 9.42
N SER A 228 45.96 -1.51 10.30
CA SER A 228 45.33 -1.82 11.60
C SER A 228 43.81 -1.62 11.55
N LYS A 229 43.05 -2.47 12.25
CA LYS A 229 41.58 -2.38 12.35
C LYS A 229 41.06 -1.17 13.17
N GLN A 230 41.89 -0.19 13.53
CA GLN A 230 41.47 0.93 14.38
C GLN A 230 40.87 2.10 13.57
N PRO A 231 39.82 2.77 14.08
CA PRO A 231 39.18 3.87 13.38
C PRO A 231 40.11 5.09 13.28
N ILE A 232 40.39 5.52 12.05
CA ILE A 232 41.29 6.64 11.76
C ILE A 232 40.84 7.92 12.48
N SER A 233 41.77 8.58 13.17
CA SER A 233 41.55 9.82 13.90
C SER A 233 41.05 10.95 13.00
N THR A 234 40.12 11.77 13.49
CA THR A 234 39.59 12.95 12.79
C THR A 234 40.70 13.90 12.31
N LEU A 235 41.77 14.06 13.08
CA LEU A 235 42.92 14.88 12.67
C LEU A 235 43.64 14.29 11.45
N HIS A 236 43.81 12.98 11.40
CA HIS A 236 44.45 12.30 10.27
C HIS A 236 43.58 12.36 9.01
N MET A 237 42.26 12.22 9.14
CA MET A 237 41.32 12.38 8.01
C MET A 237 41.27 13.82 7.48
N LEU A 238 41.33 14.83 8.37
CA LEU A 238 41.47 16.24 7.99
C LEU A 238 42.74 16.47 7.17
N LEU A 239 43.88 15.95 7.64
CA LEU A 239 45.16 16.06 6.93
C LEU A 239 45.13 15.33 5.58
N ALA A 240 44.65 14.09 5.53
CA ALA A 240 44.51 13.30 4.30
C ALA A 240 43.64 14.02 3.26
N GLY A 241 42.48 14.54 3.66
CA GLY A 241 41.60 15.34 2.81
C GLY A 241 42.22 16.65 2.31
N GLY A 242 43.00 17.31 3.17
CA GLY A 242 43.77 18.51 2.82
C GLY A 242 44.84 18.23 1.77
N PHE A 243 45.69 17.22 1.98
CA PHE A 243 46.75 16.84 1.06
C PHE A 243 46.22 16.29 -0.27
N ALA A 244 45.16 15.47 -0.25
CA ALA A 244 44.45 15.01 -1.46
C ALA A 244 43.94 16.19 -2.31
N GLY A 245 43.37 17.20 -1.65
CA GLY A 245 43.01 18.46 -2.28
C GLY A 245 44.19 19.17 -2.94
N VAL A 246 45.33 19.27 -2.25
CA VAL A 246 46.54 19.92 -2.80
C VAL A 246 47.10 19.15 -4.00
N ALA A 247 47.26 17.83 -3.92
CA ALA A 247 47.80 17.00 -5.00
C ALA A 247 46.95 17.09 -6.28
N SER A 248 45.63 16.98 -6.13
CA SER A 248 44.64 17.13 -7.22
C SER A 248 44.76 18.50 -7.91
N TRP A 249 44.89 19.58 -7.14
CA TRP A 249 45.09 20.92 -7.72
C TRP A 249 46.46 21.09 -8.38
N VAL A 250 47.56 20.60 -7.78
CA VAL A 250 48.92 20.69 -8.37
C VAL A 250 48.98 20.05 -9.77
N ILE A 251 48.40 18.86 -9.93
CA ILE A 251 48.42 18.12 -11.20
C ILE A 251 47.47 18.75 -12.25
N SER A 252 46.32 19.27 -11.83
CA SER A 252 45.32 19.84 -12.75
C SER A 252 45.56 21.31 -13.13
N TYR A 253 46.37 22.07 -12.38
CA TYR A 253 46.53 23.52 -12.56
C TYR A 253 46.99 23.96 -13.96
N PRO A 254 47.98 23.33 -14.62
CA PRO A 254 48.40 23.73 -15.97
C PRO A 254 47.27 23.61 -17.01
N ILE A 255 46.43 22.59 -16.84
CA ILE A 255 45.25 22.34 -17.67
C ILE A 255 44.18 23.39 -17.37
N ASP A 256 43.98 23.72 -16.09
CA ASP A 256 43.00 24.73 -15.65
C ASP A 256 43.36 26.16 -16.09
N VAL A 257 44.65 26.51 -16.16
CA VAL A 257 45.11 27.79 -16.74
C VAL A 257 44.76 27.88 -18.23
N ILE A 258 44.97 26.81 -19.00
CA ILE A 258 44.63 26.78 -20.44
C ILE A 258 43.11 26.75 -20.65
N LYS A 259 42.37 25.97 -19.86
CA LYS A 259 40.90 25.99 -19.81
C LYS A 259 40.38 27.40 -19.54
N SER A 260 40.89 28.06 -18.50
CA SER A 260 40.51 29.42 -18.11
C SER A 260 40.79 30.42 -19.22
N ARG A 261 41.95 30.36 -19.89
CA ARG A 261 42.27 31.23 -21.04
C ARG A 261 41.31 31.03 -22.21
N ILE A 262 40.87 29.79 -22.49
CA ILE A 262 39.94 29.47 -23.58
C ILE A 262 38.49 29.87 -23.23
N GLN A 263 38.06 29.72 -21.98
CA GLN A 263 36.73 30.12 -21.50
C GLN A 263 36.61 31.63 -21.29
N ALA A 264 37.73 32.31 -21.01
CA ALA A 264 37.82 33.76 -20.96
C ALA A 264 37.63 34.44 -22.32
N GLU A 265 38.12 33.83 -23.40
CA GLU A 265 38.32 34.51 -24.69
C GLU A 265 37.01 34.75 -25.47
N SER A 266 36.66 36.00 -25.71
CA SER A 266 35.47 36.39 -26.49
C SER A 266 35.70 36.42 -28.00
N GLY A 267 36.95 36.43 -28.44
CA GLY A 267 37.33 36.24 -29.84
C GLY A 267 37.51 34.77 -30.23
N ASN A 268 38.20 34.61 -31.35
CA ASN A 268 38.68 33.34 -31.91
C ASN A 268 40.23 33.36 -32.05
N CYS A 269 40.93 33.99 -31.10
CA CYS A 269 42.39 34.15 -31.14
C CYS A 269 43.13 32.82 -30.98
N TYR A 270 42.49 31.80 -30.40
CA TYR A 270 42.99 30.43 -30.33
C TYR A 270 42.21 29.47 -31.24
N SER A 271 42.90 28.78 -32.15
CA SER A 271 42.30 27.74 -33.00
C SER A 271 42.01 26.42 -32.26
N GLY A 272 42.54 26.27 -31.04
CA GLY A 272 42.30 25.12 -30.16
C GLY A 272 43.23 25.10 -28.95
N VAL A 273 43.12 24.05 -28.13
CA VAL A 273 43.88 23.88 -26.87
C VAL A 273 45.39 23.98 -27.09
N LEU A 274 45.92 23.27 -28.10
CA LEU A 274 47.35 23.24 -28.39
C LEU A 274 47.89 24.57 -28.93
N ASP A 275 47.04 25.36 -29.58
CA ASP A 275 47.39 26.71 -30.05
C ASP A 275 47.38 27.72 -28.88
N CYS A 276 46.40 27.65 -27.99
CA CYS A 276 46.39 28.42 -26.73
C CYS A 276 47.63 28.12 -25.86
N LEU A 277 48.02 26.84 -25.75
CA LEU A 277 49.22 26.42 -25.03
C LEU A 277 50.49 26.98 -25.69
N LYS A 278 50.65 26.79 -27.00
CA LYS A 278 51.83 27.29 -27.75
C LYS A 278 51.95 28.81 -27.72
N LYS A 279 50.85 29.55 -27.87
CA LYS A 279 50.82 31.02 -27.79
C LYS A 279 51.13 31.53 -26.38
N SER A 280 50.55 30.91 -25.34
CA SER A 280 50.82 31.29 -23.95
C SER A 280 52.30 31.09 -23.57
N ILE A 281 52.88 29.93 -23.90
CA ILE A 281 54.31 29.65 -23.62
C ILE A 281 55.22 30.58 -24.42
N ARG A 282 54.88 30.92 -25.68
CA ARG A 282 55.66 31.88 -26.49
C ARG A 282 55.59 33.32 -25.97
N ALA A 283 54.51 33.71 -25.31
CA ALA A 283 54.30 35.08 -24.82
C ALA A 283 54.81 35.30 -23.38
N GLU A 284 54.68 34.31 -22.50
CA GLU A 284 54.96 34.44 -21.06
C GLU A 284 55.95 33.39 -20.51
N GLY A 285 56.40 32.44 -21.33
CA GLY A 285 57.22 31.30 -20.90
C GLY A 285 56.42 30.24 -20.14
N TYR A 286 57.10 29.17 -19.73
CA TYR A 286 56.47 28.03 -19.03
C TYR A 286 55.90 28.39 -17.64
N SER A 287 56.39 29.46 -17.00
CA SER A 287 55.93 29.94 -15.69
C SER A 287 54.46 30.39 -15.70
N CYS A 288 53.90 30.76 -16.86
CA CYS A 288 52.51 31.16 -16.99
C CYS A 288 51.52 30.06 -16.59
N LEU A 289 51.91 28.78 -16.73
CA LEU A 289 51.09 27.60 -16.41
C LEU A 289 50.92 27.34 -14.91
N TYR A 290 51.76 27.97 -14.08
CA TYR A 290 51.75 27.83 -12.62
C TYR A 290 51.48 29.15 -11.89
N ARG A 291 51.26 30.24 -12.63
CA ARG A 291 51.04 31.60 -12.12
C ARG A 291 49.70 31.68 -11.36
N GLY A 292 49.78 31.67 -10.02
CA GLY A 292 48.62 31.67 -9.12
C GLY A 292 48.38 30.34 -8.39
N LEU A 293 49.22 29.31 -8.61
CA LEU A 293 49.08 28.02 -7.94
C LEU A 293 49.11 28.15 -6.40
N ASN A 294 49.98 29.00 -5.85
CA ASN A 294 50.13 29.18 -4.40
C ASN A 294 48.81 29.60 -3.71
N SER A 295 48.05 30.54 -4.30
CA SER A 295 46.75 30.96 -3.75
C SER A 295 45.68 29.88 -3.89
N THR A 296 45.83 29.02 -4.90
CA THR A 296 44.94 27.88 -5.16
C THR A 296 45.19 26.75 -4.14
N ILE A 297 46.46 26.41 -3.88
CA ILE A 297 46.88 25.44 -2.85
C ILE A 297 46.45 25.90 -1.45
N LEU A 298 46.74 27.16 -1.09
CA LEU A 298 46.41 27.73 0.21
C LEU A 298 44.90 27.68 0.53
N ARG A 299 44.05 27.81 -0.50
CA ARG A 299 42.60 27.62 -0.39
C ARG A 299 42.19 26.14 -0.43
N ALA A 300 42.88 25.31 -1.22
CA ALA A 300 42.53 23.91 -1.42
C ALA A 300 42.63 23.08 -0.14
N PHE A 301 43.70 23.25 0.64
CA PHE A 301 43.93 22.45 1.85
C PHE A 301 42.77 22.54 2.87
N PRO A 302 42.40 23.72 3.42
CA PRO A 302 41.32 23.81 4.41
C PRO A 302 39.95 23.45 3.82
N THR A 303 39.68 23.76 2.55
CA THR A 303 38.40 23.44 1.91
C THR A 303 38.17 21.93 1.83
N ASN A 304 39.18 21.17 1.39
CA ASN A 304 39.03 19.72 1.17
C ASN A 304 39.19 18.93 2.49
N ALA A 305 40.02 19.40 3.43
CA ALA A 305 40.06 18.88 4.80
C ALA A 305 38.67 18.91 5.45
N ALA A 306 38.04 20.10 5.49
CA ALA A 306 36.69 20.25 6.05
C ALA A 306 35.65 19.42 5.29
N THR A 307 35.75 19.33 3.95
CA THR A 307 34.82 18.53 3.13
C THR A 307 34.89 17.05 3.50
N PHE A 308 36.08 16.45 3.55
CA PHE A 308 36.22 15.03 3.92
C PHE A 308 35.86 14.77 5.38
N ALA A 309 36.25 15.64 6.32
CA ALA A 309 35.87 15.49 7.72
C ALA A 309 34.34 15.52 7.89
N VAL A 310 33.63 16.46 7.26
CA VAL A 310 32.15 16.51 7.31
C VAL A 310 31.54 15.28 6.65
N VAL A 311 32.04 14.83 5.48
CA VAL A 311 31.52 13.64 4.80
C VAL A 311 31.73 12.36 5.63
N THR A 312 32.92 12.14 6.19
CA THR A 312 33.18 10.95 7.01
C THR A 312 32.52 11.02 8.39
N TRP A 313 32.35 12.20 9.00
CA TRP A 313 31.48 12.33 10.19
C TRP A 313 30.01 12.10 9.85
N THR A 314 29.53 12.52 8.67
CA THR A 314 28.19 12.17 8.19
C THR A 314 28.07 10.64 8.06
N PHE A 315 29.01 9.96 7.42
CA PHE A 315 28.99 8.49 7.36
C PHE A 315 29.18 7.78 8.72
N ARG A 316 29.82 8.41 9.72
CA ARG A 316 29.90 7.87 11.09
C ARG A 316 28.65 8.15 11.95
N LEU A 317 27.81 9.10 11.55
CA LEU A 317 26.55 9.46 12.21
C LEU A 317 25.32 8.83 11.56
N PHE A 318 25.40 8.48 10.27
CA PHE A 318 24.31 7.93 9.46
C PHE A 318 24.64 6.56 8.82
N GLY A 319 25.76 5.93 9.18
CA GLY A 319 26.22 4.66 8.61
C GLY A 319 26.20 3.52 9.63
N GLU A 320 25.68 2.39 9.20
CA GLU A 320 25.69 1.12 9.95
C GLU A 320 27.11 0.57 10.11
N LYS A 321 27.31 -0.35 11.07
CA LYS A 321 28.58 -1.10 11.18
C LYS A 321 28.75 -1.99 9.93
N PRO A 322 29.89 -1.93 9.21
CA PRO A 322 30.13 -2.83 8.08
C PRO A 322 30.46 -4.24 8.57
N ASN A 323 29.65 -5.23 8.22
CA ASN A 323 29.96 -6.64 8.42
C ASN A 323 31.21 -7.05 7.60
N GLU A 324 32.12 -7.82 8.19
CA GLU A 324 33.37 -8.21 7.52
C GLU A 324 33.12 -9.25 6.42
N ALA A 325 33.46 -8.91 5.18
CA ALA A 325 33.57 -9.89 4.10
C ALA A 325 34.78 -10.84 4.38
N PRO A 326 34.61 -12.17 4.30
CA PRO A 326 35.69 -13.11 4.61
C PRO A 326 36.82 -13.03 3.59
N LYS A 327 38.06 -12.95 4.08
CA LYS A 327 39.27 -12.95 3.24
C LYS A 327 39.47 -14.32 2.59
N VAL A 328 39.53 -14.36 1.27
CA VAL A 328 39.96 -15.55 0.52
C VAL A 328 41.49 -15.60 0.55
N GLU A 329 42.04 -16.58 1.27
CA GLU A 329 43.48 -16.83 1.31
C GLU A 329 43.91 -17.72 0.12
N ASN A 330 45.01 -17.37 -0.54
CA ASN A 330 45.44 -18.02 -1.78
C ASN A 330 46.14 -19.37 -1.51
N ILE A 331 45.41 -20.47 -1.56
CA ILE A 331 46.00 -21.82 -1.71
C ILE A 331 46.03 -22.19 -3.19
N ALA A 332 47.11 -21.84 -3.86
CA ALA A 332 47.42 -22.33 -5.20
C ALA A 332 48.33 -23.56 -5.12
N LEU A 333 47.81 -24.78 -5.30
CA LEU A 333 48.53 -25.88 -5.96
C LEU A 333 47.59 -27.07 -6.28
N ARG A 334 47.74 -27.62 -7.50
CA ARG A 334 47.12 -28.86 -8.03
C ARG A 334 45.58 -28.74 -8.25
N THR A 335 44.99 -29.23 -9.34
CA THR A 335 45.51 -30.10 -10.42
C THR A 335 45.17 -29.52 -11.80
N SER A 336 46.08 -29.67 -12.77
CA SER A 336 45.88 -29.24 -14.16
C SER A 336 45.43 -30.40 -15.07
N MET A 337 45.00 -30.07 -16.29
CA MET A 337 44.53 -30.97 -17.37
C MET A 337 43.12 -31.56 -17.13
N GLN A 338 42.16 -31.50 -18.07
CA GLN A 338 42.22 -31.17 -19.51
C GLN A 338 41.10 -30.20 -19.96
N THR A 339 41.37 -29.43 -21.02
CA THR A 339 40.39 -28.63 -21.75
C THR A 339 39.72 -29.44 -22.88
N LYS A 340 38.40 -29.28 -23.06
CA LYS A 340 37.77 -29.30 -24.39
C LYS A 340 36.41 -28.58 -24.40
N ASN A 341 36.18 -27.82 -25.46
CA ASN A 341 35.12 -26.80 -25.53
C ASN A 341 33.71 -27.39 -25.72
N ARG A 342 32.70 -26.76 -25.10
CA ARG A 342 31.37 -26.61 -25.74
C ARG A 342 30.60 -25.36 -25.23
N THR A 343 30.88 -24.24 -25.89
CA THR A 343 29.97 -23.12 -26.19
C THR A 343 28.76 -22.90 -25.25
N ALA A 344 28.87 -21.93 -24.35
CA ALA A 344 27.69 -21.21 -23.86
C ALA A 344 27.13 -20.30 -24.98
N LYS A 345 25.81 -20.12 -25.04
CA LYS A 345 25.16 -19.14 -25.93
C LYS A 345 23.88 -18.65 -25.28
N GLY A 346 23.83 -17.38 -24.87
CA GLY A 346 22.60 -16.88 -24.23
C GLY A 346 22.60 -15.59 -23.42
N TYR A 347 23.47 -14.58 -23.65
CA TYR A 347 23.15 -13.19 -23.23
C TYR A 347 23.93 -12.07 -23.97
N GLU A 348 23.95 -12.08 -25.31
CA GLU A 348 24.36 -10.90 -26.10
C GLU A 348 23.15 -10.15 -26.67
N SER A 349 22.86 -8.95 -26.15
CA SER A 349 21.83 -8.05 -26.72
C SER A 349 22.00 -6.56 -26.37
N PHE A 350 22.73 -6.23 -25.29
CA PHE A 350 22.89 -4.84 -24.83
C PHE A 350 24.18 -4.16 -25.32
N ALA A 351 25.34 -4.79 -25.16
CA ALA A 351 26.63 -4.22 -25.54
C ALA A 351 26.74 -3.88 -27.05
N ASN A 352 26.29 -4.78 -27.92
CA ASN A 352 26.36 -4.58 -29.37
C ASN A 352 25.46 -3.43 -29.88
N LYS A 353 24.48 -2.96 -29.10
CA LYS A 353 23.68 -1.76 -29.45
C LYS A 353 24.41 -0.44 -29.17
N TRP A 354 25.42 -0.44 -28.29
CA TRP A 354 26.21 0.76 -28.00
C TRP A 354 27.33 0.99 -29.02
N ASN A 355 28.01 -0.07 -29.46
CA ASN A 355 29.13 0.05 -30.40
C ASN A 355 28.68 0.52 -31.79
N VAL A 356 27.51 0.06 -32.26
CA VAL A 356 26.90 0.48 -33.54
C VAL A 356 26.60 1.98 -33.61
N LEU A 357 26.48 2.67 -32.48
CA LEU A 357 26.25 4.13 -32.43
C LEU A 357 27.49 4.94 -32.86
N PHE A 358 28.70 4.39 -32.71
CA PHE A 358 29.96 5.11 -32.99
C PHE A 358 30.53 4.84 -34.39
N ASP A 359 30.36 3.64 -34.95
CA ASP A 359 30.80 3.34 -36.33
C ASP A 359 30.02 4.14 -37.39
N GLY A 360 28.76 4.52 -37.10
CA GLY A 360 27.88 5.24 -38.02
C GLY A 360 28.32 6.66 -38.41
N ILE A 361 29.40 7.19 -37.83
CA ILE A 361 29.90 8.55 -38.12
C ILE A 361 31.00 8.57 -39.21
N SER A 362 31.53 7.41 -39.62
CA SER A 362 32.65 7.32 -40.60
C SER A 362 32.33 6.53 -41.88
N ARG A 363 31.39 7.02 -42.70
CA ARG A 363 31.43 6.99 -44.19
C ARG A 363 30.17 7.62 -44.80
N GLY A 364 30.38 8.57 -45.71
CA GLY A 364 29.32 9.09 -46.60
C GLY A 364 29.63 8.77 -48.07
N ASN A 365 28.64 9.05 -48.93
CA ASN A 365 28.60 8.88 -50.40
C ASN A 365 28.12 7.49 -50.89
N GLY A 366 27.13 7.48 -51.79
CA GLY A 366 26.60 6.28 -52.46
C GLY A 366 25.18 6.50 -53.01
N PHE A 367 25.07 6.72 -54.32
CA PHE A 367 23.81 6.98 -55.05
C PHE A 367 23.07 5.68 -55.44
N VAL A 368 21.89 5.82 -56.07
CA VAL A 368 21.15 4.85 -56.92
C VAL A 368 20.11 3.95 -56.23
N THR A 369 18.83 4.25 -56.52
CA THR A 369 17.66 3.34 -56.61
C THR A 369 17.59 2.77 -58.05
N PRO A 370 16.94 1.63 -58.38
CA PRO A 370 15.54 1.27 -58.05
C PRO A 370 15.35 -0.28 -57.84
N SER A 371 14.20 -0.98 -57.99
CA SER A 371 12.84 -0.66 -58.48
C SER A 371 11.79 -1.72 -58.06
N TYR A 372 10.52 -1.31 -57.81
CA TYR A 372 9.25 -2.03 -58.10
C TYR A 372 8.96 -3.43 -57.46
N SER A 373 7.71 -3.90 -57.25
CA SER A 373 6.37 -3.34 -57.56
C SER A 373 5.20 -4.02 -56.78
N VAL A 374 4.25 -3.22 -56.24
CA VAL A 374 2.75 -3.41 -56.21
C VAL A 374 2.18 -4.63 -55.44
N ARG A 375 1.04 -4.62 -54.70
CA ARG A 375 -0.25 -3.84 -54.64
C ARG A 375 -0.58 -3.55 -53.14
N PHE A 376 -1.06 -2.39 -52.66
CA PHE A 376 -2.35 -1.68 -52.85
C PHE A 376 -3.60 -2.51 -52.46
N MET A 377 -4.65 -2.04 -51.74
CA MET A 377 -5.02 -0.82 -50.95
C MET A 377 -6.23 -1.24 -50.03
N LEU A 378 -6.75 -0.64 -48.93
CA LEU A 378 -6.86 0.72 -48.31
C LEU A 378 -7.68 1.76 -49.11
N PRO A 379 -8.24 2.85 -48.51
CA PRO A 379 -8.56 3.18 -47.08
C PRO A 379 -10.11 3.00 -46.80
N ILE A 380 -10.96 3.75 -46.06
CA ILE A 380 -11.06 5.08 -45.37
C ILE A 380 -11.98 4.98 -44.09
N SER A 381 -11.92 5.99 -43.20
CA SER A 381 -12.66 6.24 -41.92
C SER A 381 -14.13 6.81 -42.08
N ARG A 382 -14.95 7.20 -41.06
CA ARG A 382 -14.72 8.04 -39.85
C ARG A 382 -16.02 8.30 -39.01
N LEU A 383 -15.85 8.90 -37.81
CA LEU A 383 -16.81 9.72 -37.01
C LEU A 383 -17.82 9.04 -36.03
N MET A 384 -18.11 9.80 -34.96
CA MET A 384 -19.08 9.68 -33.84
C MET A 384 -19.95 10.98 -33.86
N PRO A 385 -21.16 11.07 -33.25
CA PRO A 385 -21.41 10.78 -31.83
C PRO A 385 -22.84 10.31 -31.39
N ASP A 386 -22.95 10.08 -30.07
CA ASP A 386 -24.09 10.23 -29.14
C ASP A 386 -25.45 9.49 -29.28
N SER A 387 -25.83 8.91 -28.13
CA SER A 387 -27.19 8.74 -27.55
C SER A 387 -28.33 8.10 -28.36
N SER A 388 -28.53 6.79 -28.16
CA SER A 388 -29.85 6.21 -27.84
C SER A 388 -29.71 4.79 -27.30
N ALA A 389 -30.44 4.43 -26.23
CA ALA A 389 -30.46 3.05 -25.74
C ALA A 389 -31.39 2.18 -26.60
N CYS A 390 -30.96 0.97 -26.95
CA CYS A 390 -31.87 -0.09 -27.39
C CYS A 390 -31.30 -1.47 -27.08
N LEU A 391 -32.15 -2.39 -26.62
CA LEU A 391 -31.77 -3.73 -26.18
C LEU A 391 -31.77 -4.72 -27.37
N VAL A 392 -30.67 -5.45 -27.54
CA VAL A 392 -30.70 -6.86 -27.99
C VAL A 392 -29.63 -7.60 -27.20
N HIS A 393 -30.03 -8.59 -26.41
CA HIS A 393 -29.12 -9.50 -25.71
C HIS A 393 -29.31 -10.88 -26.33
N ASP A 394 -28.32 -11.35 -27.09
CA ASP A 394 -28.51 -12.49 -27.99
C ASP A 394 -28.05 -13.83 -27.40
N CYS A 395 -28.75 -14.89 -27.81
CA CYS A 395 -28.51 -16.33 -27.71
C CYS A 395 -27.69 -16.91 -26.52
N ARG A 396 -28.40 -17.49 -25.53
CA ARG A 396 -27.91 -18.69 -24.82
C ARG A 396 -28.23 -19.95 -25.65
N ARG A 397 -27.23 -20.60 -26.27
CA ARG A 397 -27.10 -22.08 -26.38
C ARG A 397 -25.90 -22.51 -27.24
N SER A 398 -24.93 -23.19 -26.62
CA SER A 398 -23.92 -24.02 -27.29
C SER A 398 -23.40 -25.05 -26.28
N GLY A 399 -23.54 -26.35 -26.53
CA GLY A 399 -23.05 -27.36 -25.57
C GLY A 399 -23.49 -28.81 -25.73
N CYS A 400 -24.58 -29.11 -26.47
CA CYS A 400 -25.01 -30.48 -26.69
C CYS A 400 -24.89 -30.85 -28.18
N LYS A 401 -24.01 -31.82 -28.48
CA LYS A 401 -24.00 -32.52 -29.77
C LYS A 401 -24.73 -33.85 -29.63
N HIS A 402 -25.77 -34.05 -30.42
CA HIS A 402 -26.21 -35.37 -30.85
C HIS A 402 -26.57 -35.25 -32.32
N ASP A 403 -25.79 -35.89 -33.19
CA ASP A 403 -25.99 -35.83 -34.64
C ASP A 403 -27.18 -36.73 -35.04
N ALA A 404 -28.23 -36.13 -35.58
CA ALA A 404 -29.40 -36.84 -36.07
C ALA A 404 -29.17 -37.30 -37.53
N LEU A 405 -29.37 -38.58 -37.79
CA LEU A 405 -29.21 -39.19 -39.11
C LEU A 405 -30.22 -38.60 -40.12
N LYS A 406 -29.72 -38.17 -41.28
CA LYS A 406 -30.55 -38.02 -42.47
C LYS A 406 -30.79 -39.39 -43.12
N GLN A 407 -32.03 -39.67 -43.48
CA GLN A 407 -32.33 -40.63 -44.54
C GLN A 407 -32.21 -39.94 -45.90
N GLU A 408 -31.42 -40.52 -46.81
CA GLU A 408 -31.46 -40.24 -48.25
C GLU A 408 -31.21 -41.59 -48.97
N ASN A 409 -31.98 -41.87 -50.03
CA ASN A 409 -31.98 -43.18 -50.70
C ASN A 409 -31.07 -43.18 -51.93
N THR A 410 -30.09 -44.09 -52.01
CA THR A 410 -29.53 -44.59 -53.29
C THR A 410 -28.97 -46.01 -53.17
N SER A 411 -29.63 -46.95 -53.85
CA SER A 411 -29.10 -48.01 -54.74
C SER A 411 -27.68 -48.60 -54.61
N GLU A 412 -27.65 -49.94 -54.77
CA GLU A 412 -26.68 -50.76 -55.55
C GLU A 412 -25.37 -51.30 -54.92
N ASP A 413 -25.45 -52.60 -54.60
CA ASP A 413 -24.65 -53.72 -55.18
C ASP A 413 -23.41 -54.33 -54.45
N GLY A 414 -23.26 -55.66 -54.63
CA GLY A 414 -22.01 -56.43 -54.63
C GLY A 414 -21.23 -56.68 -53.32
N GLY A 415 -21.15 -57.95 -52.85
CA GLY A 415 -20.17 -58.31 -51.79
C GLY A 415 -20.29 -59.68 -51.10
N GLU A 416 -19.97 -60.77 -51.78
CA GLU A 416 -20.11 -62.15 -51.26
C GLU A 416 -18.99 -62.61 -50.27
N ARG A 417 -19.34 -63.47 -49.27
CA ARG A 417 -18.49 -64.51 -48.60
C ARG A 417 -17.46 -64.07 -47.51
N LYS A 418 -17.08 -64.88 -46.49
CA LYS A 418 -17.50 -66.22 -45.96
C LYS A 418 -16.89 -66.52 -44.55
N LYS A 419 -17.70 -67.07 -43.61
CA LYS A 419 -17.31 -67.93 -42.44
C LYS A 419 -16.37 -67.26 -41.39
N LYS A 420 -16.20 -67.68 -40.12
CA LYS A 420 -16.69 -68.75 -39.19
C LYS A 420 -16.40 -68.24 -37.74
N SER A 421 -16.96 -68.67 -36.59
CA SER A 421 -17.99 -69.65 -36.15
C SER A 421 -18.69 -69.05 -34.90
N ARG A 422 -19.98 -69.29 -34.61
CA ARG A 422 -20.58 -70.45 -33.89
C ARG A 422 -20.13 -70.64 -32.43
N ASN A 423 -20.99 -70.26 -31.48
CA ASN A 423 -21.71 -71.23 -30.65
C ASN A 423 -23.05 -70.64 -30.16
N ASP A 424 -24.08 -71.48 -30.30
CA ASP A 424 -25.44 -71.39 -29.73
C ASP A 424 -25.33 -71.75 -28.22
N GLU A 425 -26.27 -71.57 -27.27
CA GLU A 425 -27.65 -71.08 -27.08
C GLU A 425 -27.77 -70.88 -25.53
N GLY A 426 -28.69 -70.16 -24.88
CA GLY A 426 -29.89 -69.43 -25.29
C GLY A 426 -30.93 -69.50 -24.15
N ARG A 427 -31.31 -68.37 -23.53
CA ARG A 427 -32.50 -68.27 -22.66
C ARG A 427 -33.04 -66.83 -22.65
N VAL A 428 -34.36 -66.70 -22.64
CA VAL A 428 -35.09 -65.44 -22.77
C VAL A 428 -35.75 -65.09 -21.44
N GLU A 429 -35.59 -63.84 -21.01
CA GLU A 429 -36.48 -63.10 -20.10
C GLU A 429 -36.69 -61.70 -20.70
N GLU A 430 -37.69 -60.96 -20.22
CA GLU A 430 -38.39 -59.91 -20.98
C GLU A 430 -37.84 -58.48 -20.71
N ASP A 431 -37.69 -57.66 -21.76
CA ASP A 431 -37.24 -56.26 -21.64
C ASP A 431 -38.36 -55.34 -21.11
N GLU A 432 -38.19 -54.76 -19.92
CA GLU A 432 -39.09 -53.73 -19.39
C GLU A 432 -38.90 -52.36 -20.08
N HIS A 433 -39.99 -51.62 -20.25
CA HIS A 433 -39.98 -50.23 -20.72
C HIS A 433 -39.43 -49.29 -19.63
N VAL A 434 -38.30 -48.61 -19.89
CA VAL A 434 -37.77 -47.58 -18.99
C VAL A 434 -38.54 -46.27 -19.16
N ASP A 435 -39.19 -45.83 -18.09
CA ASP A 435 -40.16 -44.72 -18.08
C ASP A 435 -39.49 -43.34 -17.86
N GLU A 436 -39.45 -42.49 -18.90
CA GLU A 436 -38.88 -41.13 -18.86
C GLU A 436 -39.51 -40.23 -17.77
N LYS A 437 -40.68 -40.59 -17.22
CA LYS A 437 -41.31 -39.85 -16.12
C LYS A 437 -40.54 -39.91 -14.80
N LYS A 438 -39.65 -40.90 -14.59
CA LYS A 438 -38.99 -41.11 -13.30
C LYS A 438 -38.04 -39.96 -12.94
N ASP A 439 -37.24 -39.47 -13.88
CA ASP A 439 -36.26 -38.42 -13.61
C ASP A 439 -36.87 -37.03 -13.46
N CYS A 440 -37.96 -36.73 -14.16
CA CYS A 440 -38.69 -35.48 -13.93
C CYS A 440 -39.30 -35.44 -12.51
N ASN A 441 -39.76 -36.60 -11.99
CA ASN A 441 -40.22 -36.71 -10.61
C ASN A 441 -39.05 -36.61 -9.61
N ASN A 442 -37.90 -37.23 -9.88
CA ASN A 442 -36.70 -37.12 -9.04
C ASN A 442 -36.27 -35.65 -8.86
N VAL A 443 -36.22 -34.87 -9.95
CA VAL A 443 -35.89 -33.43 -9.89
C VAL A 443 -36.94 -32.65 -9.11
N LYS A 444 -38.24 -32.87 -9.36
CA LYS A 444 -39.33 -32.17 -8.65
C LYS A 444 -39.36 -32.50 -7.15
N MET A 445 -39.04 -33.75 -6.78
CA MET A 445 -38.93 -34.20 -5.40
C MET A 445 -37.71 -33.61 -4.69
N ALA A 446 -36.57 -33.51 -5.39
CA ALA A 446 -35.36 -32.87 -4.86
C ALA A 446 -35.54 -31.35 -4.66
N ILE A 447 -36.23 -30.65 -5.58
CA ILE A 447 -36.62 -29.24 -5.43
C ILE A 447 -37.49 -29.08 -4.19
N ASN A 448 -38.63 -29.79 -4.12
CA ASN A 448 -39.55 -29.70 -2.98
C ASN A 448 -38.85 -30.00 -1.64
N MET A 449 -37.93 -30.96 -1.60
CA MET A 449 -37.16 -31.27 -0.39
C MET A 449 -36.19 -30.14 0.01
N CYS A 450 -35.57 -29.46 -0.96
CA CYS A 450 -34.75 -28.27 -0.70
C CYS A 450 -35.60 -27.10 -0.20
N THR A 451 -36.75 -26.84 -0.83
CA THR A 451 -37.67 -25.76 -0.41
C THR A 451 -38.22 -26.01 0.99
N CYS A 452 -38.72 -27.22 1.28
CA CYS A 452 -39.25 -27.58 2.60
C CYS A 452 -38.18 -27.55 3.71
N ASN A 453 -36.93 -27.92 3.41
CA ASN A 453 -35.84 -27.81 4.39
C ASN A 453 -35.49 -26.33 4.65
N LEU A 454 -35.28 -25.52 3.61
CA LEU A 454 -35.00 -24.09 3.77
C LEU A 454 -36.13 -23.37 4.53
N GLN A 455 -37.39 -23.69 4.23
CA GLN A 455 -38.56 -23.08 4.87
C GLN A 455 -38.67 -23.47 6.36
N ARG A 456 -38.25 -24.68 6.76
CA ARG A 456 -38.10 -25.06 8.17
C ARG A 456 -36.96 -24.33 8.88
N VAL A 457 -35.83 -24.12 8.21
CA VAL A 457 -34.67 -23.44 8.82
C VAL A 457 -34.86 -21.92 8.88
N LEU A 458 -35.88 -21.38 8.19
CA LEU A 458 -36.39 -20.03 8.39
C LEU A 458 -37.34 -19.89 9.61
N GLU A 459 -37.80 -20.99 10.23
CA GLU A 459 -38.62 -20.93 11.45
C GLU A 459 -37.77 -20.48 12.67
N PRO A 460 -38.29 -19.59 13.54
CA PRO A 460 -37.52 -19.02 14.64
C PRO A 460 -37.27 -20.03 15.77
N THR A 461 -35.99 -20.34 16.02
CA THR A 461 -35.58 -21.11 17.20
C THR A 461 -35.92 -20.36 18.50
N THR A 462 -36.41 -21.08 19.50
CA THR A 462 -37.19 -20.53 20.62
C THR A 462 -36.40 -19.78 21.71
N SER A 463 -35.12 -19.46 21.46
CA SER A 463 -34.20 -18.85 22.43
C SER A 463 -34.22 -17.31 22.45
N ASN A 464 -34.60 -16.64 21.36
CA ASN A 464 -34.29 -15.21 21.14
C ASN A 464 -35.37 -14.18 21.60
N LYS A 465 -36.26 -14.55 22.54
CA LYS A 465 -37.40 -13.71 23.01
C LYS A 465 -37.03 -12.50 23.90
N LYS A 466 -36.01 -11.70 23.53
CA LYS A 466 -35.64 -10.47 24.25
C LYS A 466 -35.43 -9.20 23.42
N ASN A 467 -35.26 -9.29 22.10
CA ASN A 467 -35.00 -8.11 21.24
C ASN A 467 -36.17 -7.73 20.30
N GLU A 468 -37.38 -8.24 20.51
CA GLU A 468 -38.58 -7.85 19.73
C GLU A 468 -39.20 -6.52 20.19
N LYS A 469 -38.42 -5.43 20.10
CA LYS A 469 -38.92 -4.05 19.99
C LYS A 469 -38.04 -3.31 18.99
N TYR A 470 -38.69 -2.57 18.08
CA TYR A 470 -38.12 -1.96 16.85
C TYR A 470 -37.96 -2.89 15.64
N ASN A 471 -39.04 -3.57 15.22
CA ASN A 471 -39.17 -3.91 13.79
C ASN A 471 -40.64 -3.96 13.32
N THR A 472 -41.25 -2.79 13.14
CA THR A 472 -42.64 -2.64 12.64
C THR A 472 -42.72 -1.57 11.56
N ASN A 473 -42.29 -1.90 10.33
CA ASN A 473 -42.65 -1.22 9.08
C ASN A 473 -42.06 -1.95 7.84
N ASN A 474 -42.39 -3.23 7.62
CA ASN A 474 -41.86 -4.02 6.49
C ASN A 474 -42.59 -3.83 5.14
N GLN A 475 -43.44 -2.81 4.99
CA GLN A 475 -43.97 -2.43 3.67
C GLN A 475 -42.90 -1.69 2.85
N ARG A 476 -42.06 -2.45 2.11
CA ARG A 476 -41.08 -1.92 1.15
C ARG A 476 -41.78 -1.31 -0.08
N LEU A 477 -42.30 -0.09 0.08
CA LEU A 477 -42.72 0.77 -1.04
C LEU A 477 -41.50 1.12 -1.89
N ILE A 478 -41.51 0.79 -3.19
CA ILE A 478 -40.43 1.17 -4.11
C ILE A 478 -40.58 2.66 -4.48
N ALA A 479 -40.10 3.53 -3.59
CA ALA A 479 -40.28 4.98 -3.66
C ALA A 479 -38.97 5.78 -3.86
N GLU A 480 -37.83 5.11 -4.08
CA GLU A 480 -36.50 5.75 -3.99
C GLU A 480 -35.55 5.46 -5.17
N SER A 481 -36.09 5.39 -6.39
CA SER A 481 -35.30 5.54 -7.62
C SER A 481 -35.68 6.85 -8.32
N GLY A 482 -34.70 7.65 -8.72
CA GLY A 482 -34.87 9.01 -9.26
C GLY A 482 -35.48 9.11 -10.67
N GLY A 483 -36.28 8.12 -11.08
CA GLY A 483 -36.99 8.09 -12.36
C GLY A 483 -38.34 8.81 -12.31
N ARG A 484 -38.97 8.98 -13.48
CA ARG A 484 -40.36 9.43 -13.57
C ARG A 484 -41.31 8.25 -13.38
N CYS A 485 -41.72 8.00 -12.14
CA CYS A 485 -42.70 6.96 -11.81
C CYS A 485 -44.13 7.37 -12.19
N MET A 486 -45.02 6.37 -12.32
CA MET A 486 -46.47 6.60 -12.36
C MET A 486 -46.93 7.12 -10.98
N SER A 487 -47.89 8.05 -10.95
CA SER A 487 -48.42 8.53 -9.66
C SER A 487 -49.19 7.43 -8.92
N THR A 488 -49.07 7.43 -7.59
CA THR A 488 -49.78 6.48 -6.71
C THR A 488 -51.29 6.48 -6.95
N GLN A 489 -51.89 7.66 -7.16
CA GLN A 489 -53.31 7.80 -7.50
C GLN A 489 -53.68 7.11 -8.83
N ALA A 490 -52.81 7.14 -9.84
CA ALA A 490 -53.07 6.45 -11.11
C ALA A 490 -52.87 4.93 -10.97
N MET A 491 -51.86 4.49 -10.21
CA MET A 491 -51.66 3.08 -9.88
C MET A 491 -52.86 2.49 -9.12
N GLN A 492 -53.36 3.21 -8.11
CA GLN A 492 -54.59 2.85 -7.39
C GLN A 492 -55.81 2.81 -8.34
N SER A 493 -55.99 3.82 -9.20
CA SER A 493 -57.11 3.84 -10.15
C SER A 493 -57.12 2.62 -11.10
N LEU A 494 -55.95 2.19 -11.57
CA LEU A 494 -55.82 0.99 -12.40
C LEU A 494 -56.08 -0.30 -11.61
N TYR A 495 -55.69 -0.34 -10.33
CA TYR A 495 -56.00 -1.45 -9.43
C TYR A 495 -57.50 -1.55 -9.14
N ASP A 496 -58.15 -0.41 -8.88
CA ASP A 496 -59.59 -0.31 -8.66
C ASP A 496 -60.37 -0.73 -9.92
N PHE A 497 -59.89 -0.38 -11.11
CA PHE A 497 -60.45 -0.89 -12.37
C PHE A 497 -60.35 -2.42 -12.47
N ARG A 498 -59.19 -3.02 -12.15
CA ARG A 498 -59.04 -4.49 -12.10
C ARG A 498 -60.03 -5.11 -11.11
N GLN A 499 -60.12 -4.60 -9.89
CA GLN A 499 -60.97 -5.15 -8.83
C GLN A 499 -62.46 -5.08 -9.18
N ASN A 500 -62.88 -4.04 -9.90
CA ASN A 500 -64.25 -3.90 -10.41
C ASN A 500 -64.47 -4.59 -11.79
N ASN A 501 -63.48 -5.34 -12.30
CA ASN A 501 -63.49 -5.97 -13.63
C ASN A 501 -63.80 -4.99 -14.79
N LEU A 502 -63.34 -3.75 -14.66
CA LEU A 502 -63.47 -2.71 -15.68
C LEU A 502 -62.24 -2.73 -16.59
N LEU A 503 -62.46 -2.69 -17.90
CA LEU A 503 -61.42 -2.62 -18.95
C LEU A 503 -60.42 -3.80 -19.03
N CYS A 504 -60.56 -4.83 -18.19
CA CYS A 504 -59.76 -6.05 -18.28
C CYS A 504 -59.99 -6.79 -19.62
N ASP A 505 -58.90 -7.10 -20.33
CA ASP A 505 -58.89 -7.70 -21.67
C ASP A 505 -58.30 -9.12 -21.70
N ALA A 506 -58.01 -9.71 -20.54
CA ALA A 506 -57.74 -11.14 -20.36
C ALA A 506 -58.14 -11.64 -18.97
N ILE A 507 -58.23 -12.98 -18.86
CA ILE A 507 -58.47 -13.73 -17.62
C ILE A 507 -57.35 -14.74 -17.47
N LEU A 508 -56.75 -14.80 -16.28
CA LEU A 508 -55.79 -15.83 -15.90
C LEU A 508 -56.49 -16.83 -14.98
N ARG A 509 -56.33 -18.13 -15.28
CA ARG A 509 -56.82 -19.24 -14.46
C ARG A 509 -55.66 -20.02 -13.88
N LEU A 510 -55.86 -20.55 -12.68
CA LEU A 510 -54.89 -21.38 -11.97
C LEU A 510 -55.45 -22.79 -11.74
N GLU A 511 -54.57 -23.75 -11.47
CA GLU A 511 -54.93 -25.15 -11.24
C GLU A 511 -55.69 -25.37 -9.91
N ASP A 512 -55.57 -24.43 -8.95
CA ASP A 512 -56.31 -24.42 -7.69
C ASP A 512 -57.75 -23.85 -7.81
N GLY A 513 -58.16 -23.46 -9.03
CA GLY A 513 -59.46 -22.85 -9.30
C GLY A 513 -59.48 -21.32 -9.24
N GLY A 514 -58.35 -20.65 -8.95
CA GLY A 514 -58.22 -19.20 -9.01
C GLY A 514 -58.55 -18.62 -10.39
N VAL A 515 -59.27 -17.50 -10.42
CA VAL A 515 -59.66 -16.79 -11.66
C VAL A 515 -59.43 -15.29 -11.47
N PHE A 516 -58.54 -14.71 -12.27
CA PHE A 516 -58.07 -13.34 -12.12
C PHE A 516 -58.25 -12.55 -13.42
N PRO A 517 -59.19 -11.58 -13.48
CA PRO A 517 -59.26 -10.65 -14.60
C PRO A 517 -58.06 -9.69 -14.56
N ILE A 518 -57.46 -9.39 -15.71
CA ILE A 518 -56.28 -8.52 -15.84
C ILE A 518 -56.31 -7.66 -17.11
N HIS A 519 -55.54 -6.58 -17.09
CA HIS A 519 -55.15 -5.80 -18.26
C HIS A 519 -53.83 -6.34 -18.83
N ARG A 520 -53.84 -6.86 -20.06
CA ARG A 520 -52.68 -7.45 -20.75
C ARG A 520 -51.51 -6.48 -20.85
N ALA A 521 -51.81 -5.20 -21.08
CA ALA A 521 -50.81 -4.13 -21.17
C ALA A 521 -50.00 -3.96 -19.87
N ILE A 522 -50.64 -4.03 -18.70
CA ILE A 522 -49.99 -3.86 -17.39
C ILE A 522 -49.07 -5.06 -17.10
N LEU A 523 -49.55 -6.28 -17.33
CA LEU A 523 -48.72 -7.48 -17.16
C LEU A 523 -47.57 -7.54 -18.17
N SER A 524 -47.80 -7.14 -19.42
CA SER A 524 -46.74 -7.06 -20.45
C SER A 524 -45.68 -5.99 -20.17
N ALA A 525 -46.03 -4.95 -19.41
CA ALA A 525 -45.08 -3.96 -18.91
C ALA A 525 -44.28 -4.49 -17.70
N CYS A 526 -44.88 -5.35 -16.87
CA CYS A 526 -44.25 -5.88 -15.65
C CYS A 526 -43.46 -7.20 -15.84
N SER A 527 -43.79 -8.00 -16.86
CA SER A 527 -43.27 -9.34 -17.09
C SER A 527 -42.84 -9.52 -18.54
N THR A 528 -41.68 -10.16 -18.76
CA THR A 528 -41.25 -10.55 -20.11
C THR A 528 -42.03 -11.76 -20.64
N TYR A 529 -42.41 -12.70 -19.76
CA TYR A 529 -43.26 -13.85 -20.06
C TYR A 529 -44.64 -13.40 -20.58
N PHE A 530 -45.36 -12.57 -19.84
CA PHE A 530 -46.68 -12.07 -20.27
C PHE A 530 -46.57 -11.19 -21.50
N ARG A 531 -45.48 -10.43 -21.67
CA ARG A 531 -45.24 -9.69 -22.91
C ARG A 531 -45.10 -10.63 -24.11
N ALA A 532 -44.27 -11.66 -24.02
CA ALA A 532 -44.11 -12.64 -25.10
C ALA A 532 -45.43 -13.37 -25.38
N LEU A 533 -46.11 -13.85 -24.34
CA LEU A 533 -47.39 -14.54 -24.46
C LEU A 533 -48.46 -13.68 -25.16
N PHE A 534 -48.60 -12.41 -24.77
CA PHE A 534 -49.65 -11.54 -25.30
C PHE A 534 -49.29 -10.83 -26.62
N THR A 535 -48.03 -10.84 -27.08
CA THR A 535 -47.64 -10.28 -28.38
C THR A 535 -47.31 -11.32 -29.46
N THR A 536 -46.90 -12.54 -29.10
CA THR A 536 -46.61 -13.61 -30.09
C THR A 536 -47.84 -14.39 -30.54
N THR A 537 -48.94 -14.35 -29.78
CA THR A 537 -50.25 -14.98 -30.07
C THR A 537 -51.04 -14.29 -31.20
N LEU A 538 -50.35 -13.62 -32.13
CA LEU A 538 -50.89 -12.64 -33.06
C LEU A 538 -51.93 -13.16 -34.09
N HIS A 539 -52.01 -14.47 -34.34
CA HIS A 539 -52.75 -15.06 -35.48
C HIS A 539 -53.69 -16.23 -35.11
N SER A 540 -54.15 -16.33 -33.86
CA SER A 540 -55.26 -17.24 -33.49
C SER A 540 -56.29 -16.51 -32.63
N ARG A 541 -57.59 -16.78 -32.87
CA ARG A 541 -58.69 -16.06 -32.23
C ARG A 541 -58.68 -16.23 -30.70
N GLU A 542 -58.71 -15.10 -30.00
CA GLU A 542 -59.41 -14.92 -28.73
C GLU A 542 -59.06 -15.89 -27.58
N LYS A 543 -57.81 -16.38 -27.50
CA LYS A 543 -57.27 -16.93 -26.24
C LYS A 543 -56.86 -15.81 -25.29
N THR A 544 -57.86 -15.06 -24.83
CA THR A 544 -57.78 -14.13 -23.70
C THR A 544 -57.93 -14.83 -22.36
N ASP A 545 -58.35 -16.10 -22.36
CA ASP A 545 -58.39 -17.00 -21.20
C ASP A 545 -57.12 -17.88 -21.19
N VAL A 546 -56.31 -17.77 -20.14
CA VAL A 546 -54.99 -18.43 -20.03
C VAL A 546 -54.87 -19.20 -18.72
N LEU A 547 -54.65 -20.51 -18.81
CA LEU A 547 -54.27 -21.34 -17.66
C LEU A 547 -52.76 -21.21 -17.38
N LEU A 548 -52.38 -20.92 -16.14
CA LEU A 548 -51.00 -20.93 -15.66
C LEU A 548 -50.78 -22.16 -14.77
N PRO A 549 -50.01 -23.18 -15.22
CA PRO A 549 -49.75 -24.37 -14.43
C PRO A 549 -48.73 -24.10 -13.31
N GLY A 550 -48.90 -24.75 -12.16
CA GLY A 550 -47.96 -24.67 -11.03
C GLY A 550 -47.89 -23.32 -10.30
N VAL A 551 -48.83 -22.40 -10.54
CA VAL A 551 -48.93 -21.12 -9.85
C VAL A 551 -50.14 -21.13 -8.91
N THR A 552 -49.97 -20.71 -7.66
CA THR A 552 -51.04 -20.69 -6.63
C THR A 552 -51.72 -19.32 -6.54
N SER A 553 -52.99 -19.31 -6.12
CA SER A 553 -53.80 -18.10 -5.97
C SER A 553 -53.20 -17.05 -5.02
N PRO A 554 -52.59 -17.40 -3.86
CA PRO A 554 -51.94 -16.41 -2.99
C PRO A 554 -50.75 -15.72 -3.67
N MET A 555 -49.83 -16.47 -4.27
CA MET A 555 -48.67 -15.90 -4.97
C MET A 555 -49.09 -15.08 -6.18
N MET A 556 -50.10 -15.55 -6.92
CA MET A 556 -50.63 -14.81 -8.06
C MET A 556 -51.26 -13.47 -7.65
N ASN A 557 -51.96 -13.40 -6.50
CA ASN A 557 -52.49 -12.14 -6.04
C ASN A 557 -51.38 -11.16 -5.61
N LEU A 558 -50.36 -11.61 -4.89
CA LEU A 558 -49.20 -10.78 -4.53
C LEU A 558 -48.48 -10.21 -5.77
N LEU A 559 -48.28 -11.02 -6.81
CA LEU A 559 -47.66 -10.59 -8.06
C LEU A 559 -48.55 -9.62 -8.86
N LEU A 560 -49.88 -9.74 -8.76
CA LEU A 560 -50.82 -8.80 -9.37
C LEU A 560 -50.94 -7.49 -8.57
N GLU A 561 -50.84 -7.52 -7.25
CA GLU A 561 -50.71 -6.30 -6.44
C GLU A 561 -49.42 -5.57 -6.78
N TYR A 562 -48.28 -6.27 -6.88
CA TYR A 562 -47.02 -5.68 -7.34
C TYR A 562 -47.12 -5.05 -8.73
N ALA A 563 -47.73 -5.75 -9.70
CA ALA A 563 -47.80 -5.30 -11.09
C ALA A 563 -48.60 -3.98 -11.26
N TYR A 564 -49.55 -3.70 -10.36
CA TYR A 564 -50.41 -2.51 -10.40
C TYR A 564 -49.97 -1.42 -9.42
N LEU A 565 -49.59 -1.78 -8.19
CA LEU A 565 -49.32 -0.86 -7.08
C LEU A 565 -47.83 -0.63 -6.79
N ARG A 566 -46.93 -1.47 -7.33
CA ARG A 566 -45.47 -1.47 -7.06
C ARG A 566 -45.11 -1.62 -5.58
N SER A 567 -45.99 -2.29 -4.84
CA SER A 567 -45.82 -2.71 -3.46
C SER A 567 -46.07 -4.22 -3.37
N ILE A 568 -45.34 -4.91 -2.51
CA ILE A 568 -45.50 -6.34 -2.22
C ILE A 568 -44.98 -6.64 -0.82
N ASP A 569 -45.64 -7.54 -0.08
CA ASP A 569 -45.14 -8.04 1.20
C ASP A 569 -44.29 -9.30 0.97
N VAL A 570 -43.05 -9.29 1.45
CA VAL A 570 -42.11 -10.41 1.35
C VAL A 570 -41.70 -10.83 2.75
N ASN A 571 -41.94 -12.08 3.09
CA ASN A 571 -41.78 -12.63 4.42
C ASN A 571 -41.28 -14.08 4.39
N GLN A 572 -40.92 -14.63 5.56
CA GLN A 572 -40.31 -15.97 5.67
C GLN A 572 -41.21 -17.09 5.12
N GLU A 573 -42.53 -16.94 5.22
CA GLU A 573 -43.49 -17.94 4.74
C GLU A 573 -43.62 -17.93 3.21
N ASN A 574 -43.60 -16.74 2.57
CA ASN A 574 -43.87 -16.61 1.14
C ASN A 574 -42.62 -16.57 0.23
N VAL A 575 -41.45 -16.17 0.73
CA VAL A 575 -40.32 -15.75 -0.12
C VAL A 575 -39.83 -16.81 -1.12
N CYS A 576 -39.81 -18.09 -0.73
CA CYS A 576 -39.32 -19.17 -1.60
C CYS A 576 -40.29 -19.50 -2.74
N GLU A 577 -41.59 -19.58 -2.46
CA GLU A 577 -42.62 -19.82 -3.48
C GLU A 577 -42.79 -18.57 -4.38
N LEU A 578 -42.73 -17.38 -3.78
CA LEU A 578 -42.81 -16.11 -4.48
C LEU A 578 -41.62 -15.90 -5.43
N LEU A 579 -40.39 -16.21 -5.01
CA LEU A 579 -39.21 -16.15 -5.89
C LEU A 579 -39.35 -17.15 -7.05
N THR A 580 -39.75 -18.40 -6.75
CA THR A 580 -40.00 -19.43 -7.77
C THR A 580 -41.03 -18.98 -8.81
N THR A 581 -42.12 -18.36 -8.35
CA THR A 581 -43.20 -17.86 -9.22
C THR A 581 -42.77 -16.61 -10.01
N ALA A 582 -41.97 -15.73 -9.39
CA ALA A 582 -41.44 -14.53 -10.04
C ALA A 582 -40.38 -14.85 -11.11
N ASP A 583 -39.56 -15.90 -10.92
CA ASP A 583 -38.64 -16.44 -11.93
C ASP A 583 -39.43 -17.03 -13.12
N TYR A 584 -40.37 -17.93 -12.84
CA TYR A 584 -41.23 -18.56 -13.85
C TYR A 584 -42.00 -17.54 -14.71
N LEU A 585 -42.61 -16.53 -14.08
CA LEU A 585 -43.31 -15.44 -14.77
C LEU A 585 -42.37 -14.29 -15.19
N SER A 586 -41.06 -14.42 -14.96
CA SER A 586 -40.01 -13.46 -15.33
C SER A 586 -40.33 -12.00 -14.92
N ILE A 587 -40.72 -11.83 -13.66
CA ILE A 587 -40.98 -10.55 -12.98
C ILE A 587 -39.72 -10.17 -12.18
N VAL A 588 -38.72 -9.68 -12.91
CA VAL A 588 -37.37 -9.39 -12.37
C VAL A 588 -37.41 -8.53 -11.10
N GLY A 589 -38.24 -7.49 -11.08
CA GLY A 589 -38.36 -6.58 -9.92
C GLY A 589 -39.04 -7.17 -8.67
N VAL A 590 -39.57 -8.40 -8.72
CA VAL A 590 -39.95 -9.18 -7.52
C VAL A 590 -38.86 -10.19 -7.18
N LEU A 591 -38.25 -10.83 -8.19
CA LEU A 591 -37.11 -11.73 -8.00
C LEU A 591 -35.95 -11.01 -7.29
N ASP A 592 -35.65 -9.76 -7.66
CA ASP A 592 -34.65 -8.92 -6.99
C ASP A 592 -35.03 -8.66 -5.52
N LEU A 593 -36.29 -8.33 -5.22
CA LEU A 593 -36.78 -8.12 -3.84
C LEU A 593 -36.67 -9.37 -2.99
N CYS A 594 -37.03 -10.54 -3.53
CA CYS A 594 -36.89 -11.82 -2.83
C CYS A 594 -35.43 -12.21 -2.65
N CYS A 595 -34.56 -11.95 -3.65
CA CYS A 595 -33.12 -12.14 -3.52
C CYS A 595 -32.48 -11.24 -2.46
N ASP A 596 -32.91 -9.98 -2.39
CA ASP A 596 -32.44 -9.04 -1.39
C ASP A 596 -32.98 -9.42 0.01
N TYR A 597 -34.25 -9.80 0.14
CA TYR A 597 -34.80 -10.33 1.40
C TYR A 597 -34.03 -11.56 1.91
N LEU A 598 -33.72 -12.52 1.03
CA LEU A 598 -32.93 -13.70 1.40
C LEU A 598 -31.48 -13.35 1.79
N ARG A 599 -30.86 -12.34 1.16
CA ARG A 599 -29.53 -11.85 1.57
C ARG A 599 -29.59 -11.18 2.94
N ASP A 600 -30.58 -10.32 3.16
CA ASP A 600 -30.79 -9.56 4.40
C ASP A 600 -31.08 -10.48 5.61
N ASN A 601 -31.49 -11.73 5.37
CA ASN A 601 -31.80 -12.75 6.37
C ASN A 601 -30.87 -13.99 6.33
N LEU A 602 -29.65 -13.85 5.79
CA LEU A 602 -28.63 -14.91 5.87
C LEU A 602 -28.19 -15.14 7.32
N ALA A 603 -28.21 -16.40 7.75
CA ALA A 603 -27.80 -16.85 9.08
C ALA A 603 -26.92 -18.11 8.99
N PRO A 604 -26.08 -18.42 10.00
CA PRO A 604 -25.25 -19.62 9.99
C PRO A 604 -26.06 -20.90 9.77
N GLU A 605 -27.28 -20.96 10.30
CA GLU A 605 -28.19 -22.09 10.13
C GLU A 605 -28.66 -22.30 8.69
N ASN A 606 -29.08 -21.23 7.97
CA ASN A 606 -29.81 -21.29 6.69
C ASN A 606 -28.97 -21.08 5.42
N CYS A 607 -27.73 -20.59 5.58
CA CYS A 607 -26.95 -20.05 4.47
C CYS A 607 -26.62 -21.09 3.38
N ILE A 608 -26.55 -22.37 3.72
CA ILE A 608 -26.29 -23.47 2.78
C ILE A 608 -27.54 -23.78 1.94
N GLY A 609 -28.72 -23.82 2.58
CA GLY A 609 -30.02 -23.91 1.93
C GLY A 609 -30.25 -22.74 0.97
N VAL A 610 -30.01 -21.50 1.42
CA VAL A 610 -30.11 -20.30 0.58
C VAL A 610 -29.14 -20.36 -0.61
N MET A 611 -27.88 -20.77 -0.42
CA MET A 611 -26.92 -20.95 -1.51
C MET A 611 -27.43 -21.97 -2.56
N ARG A 612 -27.90 -23.14 -2.12
CA ARG A 612 -28.33 -24.23 -3.03
C ARG A 612 -29.64 -23.89 -3.73
N PHE A 613 -30.58 -23.24 -3.05
CA PHE A 613 -31.80 -22.69 -3.64
C PHE A 613 -31.49 -21.61 -4.69
N ALA A 614 -30.61 -20.65 -4.37
CA ALA A 614 -30.17 -19.62 -5.31
C ALA A 614 -29.49 -20.21 -6.55
N ARG A 615 -28.71 -21.29 -6.40
CA ARG A 615 -28.11 -22.04 -7.52
C ARG A 615 -29.17 -22.69 -8.41
N GLN A 616 -30.20 -23.32 -7.83
CA GLN A 616 -31.30 -23.95 -8.55
C GLN A 616 -32.10 -22.95 -9.39
N HIS A 617 -32.35 -21.75 -8.85
CA HIS A 617 -33.03 -20.64 -9.55
C HIS A 617 -32.08 -19.71 -10.32
N PHE A 618 -30.85 -20.14 -10.63
CA PHE A 618 -29.83 -19.37 -11.36
C PHE A 618 -29.55 -17.95 -10.82
N CYS A 619 -29.91 -17.67 -9.57
CA CYS A 619 -29.81 -16.38 -8.88
C CYS A 619 -28.36 -16.11 -8.44
N LYS A 620 -27.44 -16.01 -9.40
CA LYS A 620 -25.98 -16.10 -9.18
C LYS A 620 -25.41 -15.02 -8.24
N LYS A 621 -26.08 -13.86 -8.12
CA LYS A 621 -25.74 -12.85 -7.11
C LYS A 621 -25.94 -13.42 -5.70
N LEU A 622 -27.16 -13.87 -5.38
CA LEU A 622 -27.50 -14.45 -4.08
C LEU A 622 -26.68 -15.73 -3.78
N GLU A 623 -26.43 -16.59 -4.77
CA GLU A 623 -25.57 -17.77 -4.57
C GLU A 623 -24.15 -17.36 -4.13
N ASN A 624 -23.56 -16.36 -4.78
CA ASN A 624 -22.23 -15.86 -4.45
C ASN A 624 -22.21 -15.12 -3.09
N ASP A 625 -23.26 -14.37 -2.77
CA ASP A 625 -23.40 -13.68 -1.49
C ASP A 625 -23.53 -14.68 -0.33
N ALA A 626 -24.35 -15.72 -0.50
CA ALA A 626 -24.50 -16.82 0.46
C ALA A 626 -23.20 -17.65 0.60
N TYR A 627 -22.51 -17.95 -0.50
CA TYR A 627 -21.20 -18.62 -0.44
C TYR A 627 -20.15 -17.80 0.32
N ARG A 628 -20.07 -16.48 0.07
CA ARG A 628 -19.22 -15.57 0.84
C ARG A 628 -19.58 -15.54 2.32
N PHE A 629 -20.87 -15.59 2.65
CA PHE A 629 -21.33 -15.66 4.03
C PHE A 629 -20.87 -16.96 4.71
N ILE A 630 -21.04 -18.13 4.06
CA ILE A 630 -20.59 -19.44 4.57
C ILE A 630 -19.07 -19.42 4.82
N VAL A 631 -18.31 -18.92 3.85
CA VAL A 631 -16.84 -18.87 3.89
C VAL A 631 -16.32 -17.89 4.94
N GLY A 632 -16.98 -16.74 5.12
CA GLY A 632 -16.62 -15.73 6.13
C GLY A 632 -17.01 -16.09 7.57
N HIS A 633 -18.08 -16.87 7.77
CA HIS A 633 -18.58 -17.27 9.10
C HIS A 633 -18.42 -18.78 9.36
N PHE A 634 -17.48 -19.44 8.67
CA PHE A 634 -17.38 -20.91 8.63
C PHE A 634 -17.28 -21.58 10.02
N VAL A 635 -16.63 -20.92 10.99
CA VAL A 635 -16.57 -21.40 12.38
C VAL A 635 -17.97 -21.51 12.98
N GLU A 636 -18.83 -20.51 12.82
CA GLU A 636 -20.22 -20.56 13.28
C GLU A 636 -21.06 -21.57 12.49
N VAL A 637 -20.90 -21.62 11.16
CA VAL A 637 -21.65 -22.55 10.30
C VAL A 637 -21.33 -24.01 10.65
N SER A 638 -20.05 -24.34 10.84
CA SER A 638 -19.61 -25.70 11.20
C SER A 638 -20.14 -26.16 12.56
N GLN A 639 -20.35 -25.22 13.49
CA GLN A 639 -20.93 -25.49 14.81
C GLN A 639 -22.46 -25.58 14.77
N ARG A 640 -23.13 -24.57 14.20
CA ARG A 640 -24.58 -24.32 14.31
C ARG A 640 -25.43 -24.95 13.19
N SER A 641 -24.90 -25.11 11.98
CA SER A 641 -25.66 -25.65 10.85
C SER A 641 -25.65 -27.19 10.85
N GLU A 642 -26.83 -27.79 10.66
CA GLU A 642 -26.97 -29.21 10.31
C GLU A 642 -26.98 -29.42 8.78
N GLU A 643 -27.33 -28.39 7.99
CA GLU A 643 -27.36 -28.47 6.51
C GLU A 643 -26.01 -28.88 5.92
N ILE A 644 -24.91 -28.49 6.58
CA ILE A 644 -23.54 -28.85 6.17
C ILE A 644 -23.29 -30.37 6.19
N LEU A 645 -24.00 -31.13 7.04
CA LEU A 645 -23.92 -32.59 7.12
C LEU A 645 -24.64 -33.29 5.96
N HIS A 646 -25.54 -32.56 5.29
CA HIS A 646 -26.29 -33.03 4.12
C HIS A 646 -25.68 -32.58 2.78
N LEU A 647 -24.55 -31.84 2.79
CA LEU A 647 -23.82 -31.54 1.56
C LEU A 647 -23.22 -32.82 0.93
N PRO A 648 -23.29 -32.97 -0.40
CA PRO A 648 -22.55 -34.00 -1.11
C PRO A 648 -21.05 -33.67 -1.13
N ILE A 649 -20.20 -34.69 -1.33
CA ILE A 649 -18.73 -34.54 -1.34
C ILE A 649 -18.26 -33.49 -2.36
N GLU A 650 -18.91 -33.41 -3.54
CA GLU A 650 -18.59 -32.44 -4.59
C GLU A 650 -18.87 -30.97 -4.21
N GLU A 651 -19.74 -30.72 -3.22
CA GLU A 651 -19.95 -29.36 -2.67
C GLU A 651 -19.07 -29.11 -1.42
N LEU A 652 -18.86 -30.13 -0.57
CA LEU A 652 -18.05 -30.00 0.65
C LEU A 652 -16.55 -29.87 0.37
N LYS A 653 -16.00 -30.68 -0.55
CA LYS A 653 -14.57 -30.73 -0.89
C LYS A 653 -14.01 -29.37 -1.33
N PRO A 654 -14.61 -28.62 -2.28
CA PRO A 654 -14.15 -27.27 -2.62
C PRO A 654 -14.42 -26.22 -1.54
N LEU A 655 -15.41 -26.42 -0.66
CA LEU A 655 -15.64 -25.52 0.48
C LEU A 655 -14.52 -25.67 1.53
N VAL A 656 -14.18 -26.90 1.89
CA VAL A 656 -13.07 -27.23 2.81
C VAL A 656 -11.72 -26.77 2.24
N GLY A 657 -11.52 -26.88 0.93
CA GLY A 657 -10.29 -26.47 0.23
C GLY A 657 -10.18 -24.99 -0.13
N ALA A 658 -11.20 -24.16 0.15
CA ALA A 658 -11.21 -22.75 -0.26
C ALA A 658 -10.10 -21.93 0.44
N ASP A 659 -9.32 -21.16 -0.34
CA ASP A 659 -8.27 -20.31 0.24
C ASP A 659 -8.85 -19.13 1.01
N GLU A 660 -10.09 -18.71 0.74
CA GLU A 660 -10.82 -17.65 1.45
C GLU A 660 -11.43 -18.07 2.80
N LEU A 661 -11.31 -19.35 3.20
CA LEU A 661 -12.02 -19.91 4.37
C LEU A 661 -11.57 -19.25 5.68
N ASN A 662 -12.49 -18.53 6.34
CA ASN A 662 -12.19 -17.81 7.58
C ASN A 662 -12.17 -18.75 8.80
N VAL A 663 -11.03 -19.40 9.00
CA VAL A 663 -10.71 -20.23 10.18
C VAL A 663 -9.42 -19.73 10.82
N LYS A 664 -9.34 -19.74 12.16
CA LYS A 664 -8.10 -19.39 12.88
C LYS A 664 -7.14 -20.57 13.02
N SER A 665 -7.66 -21.79 13.03
CA SER A 665 -6.90 -23.04 13.02
C SER A 665 -7.56 -24.05 12.08
N GLU A 666 -6.75 -24.85 11.39
CA GLU A 666 -7.22 -25.97 10.57
C GLU A 666 -7.87 -27.07 11.41
N GLN A 667 -7.70 -27.05 12.75
CA GLN A 667 -8.38 -27.96 13.67
C GLN A 667 -9.90 -27.94 13.47
N THR A 668 -10.52 -26.75 13.34
CA THR A 668 -11.97 -26.62 13.13
C THR A 668 -12.41 -27.23 11.77
N VAL A 669 -11.52 -27.21 10.78
CA VAL A 669 -11.77 -27.81 9.45
C VAL A 669 -11.71 -29.35 9.55
N TRP A 670 -10.72 -29.88 10.27
CA TRP A 670 -10.60 -31.32 10.56
C TRP A 670 -11.79 -31.84 11.38
N GLU A 671 -12.18 -31.12 12.44
CA GLU A 671 -13.34 -31.44 13.29
C GLU A 671 -14.65 -31.47 12.49
N LEU A 672 -14.86 -30.52 11.57
CA LEU A 672 -16.02 -30.56 10.66
C LEU A 672 -15.95 -31.77 9.71
N VAL A 673 -14.80 -32.06 9.13
CA VAL A 673 -14.63 -33.23 8.24
C VAL A 673 -14.97 -34.52 8.96
N LEU A 674 -14.53 -34.69 10.22
CA LEU A 674 -14.93 -35.81 11.05
C LEU A 674 -16.44 -35.78 11.38
N LYS A 675 -17.01 -34.63 11.73
CA LYS A 675 -18.46 -34.45 11.99
C LYS A 675 -19.30 -34.86 10.75
N TRP A 676 -18.84 -34.54 9.53
CA TRP A 676 -19.51 -34.92 8.28
C TRP A 676 -19.36 -36.41 7.96
N ILE A 677 -18.18 -37.02 8.16
CA ILE A 677 -18.00 -38.47 7.97
C ILE A 677 -18.84 -39.25 8.98
N ASN A 678 -18.81 -38.85 10.26
CA ASN A 678 -19.51 -39.53 11.35
C ASN A 678 -21.05 -39.52 11.22
N HIS A 679 -21.61 -38.66 10.37
CA HIS A 679 -23.05 -38.61 10.09
C HIS A 679 -23.53 -39.81 9.23
N ASP A 680 -22.66 -40.38 8.40
CA ASP A 680 -22.89 -41.65 7.68
C ASP A 680 -21.53 -42.34 7.44
N PRO A 681 -20.98 -43.05 8.44
CA PRO A 681 -19.63 -43.60 8.35
C PRO A 681 -19.47 -44.61 7.22
N GLU A 682 -20.51 -45.39 6.91
CA GLU A 682 -20.40 -46.50 5.98
C GLU A 682 -20.27 -46.05 4.52
N SER A 683 -20.95 -44.96 4.12
CA SER A 683 -20.76 -44.38 2.78
C SER A 683 -19.64 -43.33 2.71
N ARG A 684 -19.25 -42.72 3.84
CA ARG A 684 -18.38 -41.53 3.84
C ARG A 684 -16.92 -41.77 4.23
N LYS A 685 -16.60 -42.83 4.97
CA LYS A 685 -15.24 -43.13 5.48
C LYS A 685 -14.16 -43.11 4.39
N ASP A 686 -14.47 -43.58 3.18
CA ASP A 686 -13.49 -43.72 2.10
C ASP A 686 -13.06 -42.36 1.51
N TYR A 687 -13.87 -41.29 1.65
CA TYR A 687 -13.51 -39.94 1.21
C TYR A 687 -12.48 -39.23 2.11
N ILE A 688 -12.08 -39.82 3.25
CA ILE A 688 -11.08 -39.24 4.17
C ILE A 688 -9.80 -38.82 3.45
N VAL A 689 -9.32 -39.64 2.51
CA VAL A 689 -8.10 -39.42 1.73
C VAL A 689 -8.20 -38.14 0.88
N ASP A 690 -9.38 -37.84 0.37
CA ASP A 690 -9.64 -36.70 -0.50
C ASP A 690 -9.98 -35.42 0.26
N LEU A 691 -10.64 -35.55 1.42
CA LEU A 691 -10.88 -34.43 2.33
C LEU A 691 -9.57 -33.96 2.99
N MET A 692 -8.68 -34.88 3.42
CA MET A 692 -7.39 -34.54 4.01
C MET A 692 -6.50 -33.70 3.09
N LYS A 693 -6.54 -33.91 1.77
CA LYS A 693 -5.78 -33.11 0.77
C LYS A 693 -6.23 -31.64 0.70
N ASN A 694 -7.42 -31.32 1.21
CA ASN A 694 -8.02 -29.99 1.20
C ASN A 694 -7.86 -29.26 2.55
N ILE A 695 -7.22 -29.89 3.54
CA ILE A 695 -6.87 -29.29 4.83
C ILE A 695 -5.39 -28.86 4.78
N ARG A 696 -5.06 -27.68 5.30
CA ARG A 696 -3.67 -27.19 5.37
C ARG A 696 -2.94 -27.85 6.57
N LEU A 697 -2.76 -29.17 6.51
CA LEU A 697 -2.27 -30.01 7.62
C LEU A 697 -0.93 -29.56 8.25
N GLY A 698 -0.07 -28.87 7.51
CA GLY A 698 1.18 -28.27 8.01
C GLY A 698 0.99 -26.98 8.83
N LEU A 699 -0.25 -26.50 8.97
CA LEU A 699 -0.65 -25.36 9.82
C LEU A 699 -1.47 -25.80 11.05
N LEU A 700 -1.60 -27.11 11.28
CA LEU A 700 -2.07 -27.63 12.56
C LEU A 700 -0.97 -27.49 13.62
N ASP A 701 -1.39 -27.45 14.89
CA ASP A 701 -0.45 -27.70 15.99
C ASP A 701 0.17 -29.11 15.84
N THR A 702 1.46 -29.22 16.20
CA THR A 702 2.24 -30.44 16.02
C THR A 702 1.80 -31.55 16.97
N GLN A 703 1.44 -31.23 18.22
CA GLN A 703 0.91 -32.22 19.15
C GLN A 703 -0.49 -32.67 18.69
N PHE A 704 -1.37 -31.73 18.33
CA PHE A 704 -2.70 -32.04 17.81
C PHE A 704 -2.65 -32.95 16.57
N PHE A 705 -1.78 -32.66 15.59
CA PHE A 705 -1.62 -33.49 14.40
C PHE A 705 -1.18 -34.93 14.75
N LEU A 706 -0.21 -35.08 15.65
CA LEU A 706 0.30 -36.39 16.06
C LEU A 706 -0.75 -37.23 16.79
N GLU A 707 -1.51 -36.62 17.69
CA GLU A 707 -2.49 -37.31 18.55
C GLU A 707 -3.85 -37.52 17.88
N ASN A 708 -4.35 -36.54 17.13
CA ASN A 708 -5.75 -36.48 16.67
C ASN A 708 -5.95 -36.70 15.16
N VAL A 709 -4.89 -36.58 14.36
CA VAL A 709 -4.95 -36.79 12.88
C VAL A 709 -4.23 -38.07 12.49
N LYS A 710 -2.94 -38.19 12.82
CA LYS A 710 -2.08 -39.32 12.43
C LYS A 710 -2.60 -40.67 12.95
N ASP A 711 -2.99 -40.72 14.22
CA ASP A 711 -3.42 -41.96 14.89
C ASP A 711 -4.95 -42.18 14.86
N HIS A 712 -5.68 -41.37 14.10
CA HIS A 712 -7.15 -41.48 13.97
C HIS A 712 -7.56 -42.79 13.25
N PRO A 713 -8.63 -43.50 13.66
CA PRO A 713 -9.01 -44.80 13.08
C PRO A 713 -9.18 -44.80 11.54
N TYR A 714 -9.82 -43.77 10.98
CA TYR A 714 -10.01 -43.63 9.52
C TYR A 714 -8.70 -43.34 8.75
N VAL A 715 -7.63 -42.92 9.44
CA VAL A 715 -6.32 -42.62 8.86
C VAL A 715 -5.40 -43.84 8.96
N VAL A 716 -5.31 -44.45 10.15
CA VAL A 716 -4.48 -45.65 10.39
C VAL A 716 -4.97 -46.86 9.57
N GLY A 717 -6.30 -47.00 9.43
CA GLY A 717 -6.92 -48.07 8.65
C GLY A 717 -6.86 -47.90 7.13
N ASN A 718 -6.33 -46.78 6.61
CA ASN A 718 -6.33 -46.49 5.17
C ASN A 718 -4.90 -46.26 4.62
N ASP A 719 -4.39 -47.25 3.88
CA ASP A 719 -3.07 -47.22 3.24
C ASP A 719 -2.82 -45.97 2.38
N ALA A 720 -3.87 -45.41 1.75
CA ALA A 720 -3.76 -44.22 0.90
C ALA A 720 -3.60 -42.90 1.68
N CYS A 721 -3.82 -42.89 3.01
CA CYS A 721 -3.51 -41.75 3.87
C CYS A 721 -2.01 -41.65 4.20
N ARG A 722 -1.25 -42.77 4.16
CA ARG A 722 0.16 -42.79 4.58
C ARG A 722 1.06 -41.79 3.84
N PRO A 723 0.94 -41.56 2.51
CA PRO A 723 1.76 -40.56 1.83
C PRO A 723 1.55 -39.14 2.38
N ILE A 724 0.31 -38.75 2.68
CA ILE A 724 -0.05 -37.42 3.20
C ILE A 724 0.52 -37.23 4.61
N ILE A 725 0.42 -38.26 5.46
CA ILE A 725 1.02 -38.25 6.80
C ILE A 725 2.55 -38.18 6.72
N ILE A 726 3.19 -38.93 5.82
CA ILE A 726 4.64 -38.89 5.62
C ILE A 726 5.11 -37.53 5.07
N GLU A 727 4.36 -36.91 4.17
CA GLU A 727 4.64 -35.56 3.65
C GLU A 727 4.52 -34.50 4.76
N THR A 728 3.46 -34.57 5.57
CA THR A 728 3.24 -33.64 6.70
C THR A 728 4.31 -33.80 7.77
N LEU A 729 4.65 -35.04 8.16
CA LEU A 729 5.74 -35.30 9.12
C LEU A 729 7.10 -34.82 8.58
N LYS A 730 7.40 -35.06 7.30
CA LYS A 730 8.62 -34.53 6.67
C LYS A 730 8.65 -33.01 6.75
N PHE A 731 7.57 -32.33 6.39
CA PHE A 731 7.47 -30.88 6.48
C PHE A 731 7.71 -30.36 7.91
N LEU A 732 7.11 -30.99 8.92
CA LEU A 732 7.27 -30.61 10.34
C LEU A 732 8.72 -30.80 10.84
N TYR A 733 9.40 -31.90 10.50
CA TYR A 733 10.82 -32.09 10.83
C TYR A 733 11.75 -31.20 9.98
N ASP A 734 11.44 -31.02 8.69
CA ASP A 734 12.23 -30.21 7.76
C ASP A 734 12.23 -28.72 8.13
N LEU A 735 11.19 -28.24 8.81
CA LEU A 735 11.10 -26.88 9.36
C LEU A 735 12.21 -26.58 10.37
N GLU A 736 12.59 -27.55 11.20
CA GLU A 736 13.69 -27.43 12.19
C GLU A 736 15.07 -27.39 11.51
N MET A 737 15.20 -28.04 10.34
CA MET A 737 16.46 -28.19 9.60
C MET A 737 16.55 -27.33 8.33
N ILE A 738 15.64 -26.36 8.16
CA ILE A 738 15.45 -25.64 6.88
C ILE A 738 16.67 -24.83 6.42
N THR A 739 17.56 -24.42 7.35
CA THR A 739 18.81 -23.73 7.03
C THR A 739 19.87 -24.66 6.41
N GLN A 740 19.74 -25.98 6.56
CA GLN A 740 20.71 -26.98 6.10
C GLN A 740 20.42 -27.52 4.68
N LYS A 741 19.29 -27.13 4.07
CA LYS A 741 18.92 -27.60 2.72
C LYS A 741 19.63 -26.82 1.61
N ASP A 742 19.98 -27.53 0.53
CA ASP A 742 20.46 -26.91 -0.72
C ASP A 742 19.27 -26.52 -1.63
N GLY A 743 19.38 -25.37 -2.31
CA GLY A 743 18.38 -24.86 -3.25
C GLY A 743 17.36 -23.86 -2.67
N GLU A 744 16.35 -23.52 -3.47
CA GLU A 744 15.18 -22.71 -3.08
C GLU A 744 14.13 -23.63 -2.45
N VAL A 745 13.59 -23.27 -1.28
CA VAL A 745 12.63 -24.10 -0.52
C VAL A 745 11.20 -23.52 -0.64
N PRO A 746 10.37 -24.00 -1.60
CA PRO A 746 9.00 -23.52 -1.76
C PRO A 746 8.09 -23.96 -0.62
N THR A 747 7.05 -23.17 -0.35
CA THR A 747 5.96 -23.53 0.58
C THR A 747 5.06 -24.59 -0.06
N PRO A 748 4.95 -25.82 0.52
CA PRO A 748 4.06 -26.84 -0.01
C PRO A 748 2.59 -26.50 0.25
N GLU A 749 1.67 -27.09 -0.51
CA GLU A 749 0.26 -26.73 -0.44
C GLU A 749 -0.40 -27.08 0.91
N ILE A 750 0.12 -28.10 1.61
CA ILE A 750 -0.30 -28.43 2.98
C ILE A 750 0.07 -27.35 4.01
N ALA A 751 0.93 -26.39 3.66
CA ALA A 751 1.41 -25.32 4.53
C ALA A 751 1.22 -23.91 3.96
N ARG A 752 0.46 -23.77 2.85
CA ARG A 752 0.11 -22.46 2.31
C ARG A 752 -0.98 -21.84 3.18
N PRO A 753 -0.76 -20.65 3.79
CA PRO A 753 -1.77 -20.02 4.63
C PRO A 753 -2.98 -19.57 3.81
N ARG A 754 -4.17 -19.69 4.42
CA ARG A 754 -5.43 -19.13 3.90
C ARG A 754 -5.41 -17.61 3.88
N VAL A 755 -6.25 -17.01 3.06
CA VAL A 755 -6.39 -15.56 2.91
C VAL A 755 -7.01 -14.98 4.20
N PRO A 756 -6.41 -13.93 4.80
CA PRO A 756 -7.00 -13.25 5.95
C PRO A 756 -8.37 -12.64 5.59
N HIS A 757 -9.34 -12.76 6.49
CA HIS A 757 -10.61 -12.04 6.38
C HIS A 757 -10.51 -10.58 6.87
N GLU A 758 -9.50 -10.29 7.69
CA GLU A 758 -9.23 -9.00 8.32
C GLU A 758 -7.94 -8.42 7.74
N ILE A 759 -7.97 -7.18 7.21
CA ILE A 759 -6.77 -6.49 6.70
C ILE A 759 -6.53 -5.24 7.53
N LEU A 760 -5.38 -5.17 8.20
CA LEU A 760 -4.92 -3.96 8.88
C LEU A 760 -4.18 -3.07 7.88
N PHE A 761 -4.50 -1.77 7.88
CA PHE A 761 -3.84 -0.72 7.12
C PHE A 761 -3.02 0.17 8.07
N ALA A 762 -1.79 0.56 7.68
CA ALA A 762 -0.95 1.52 8.44
C ALA A 762 -0.57 2.74 7.57
N ILE A 763 -1.23 3.88 7.81
CA ILE A 763 -1.27 5.03 6.90
C ILE A 763 -0.45 6.20 7.44
N GLY A 764 0.30 6.86 6.54
CA GLY A 764 0.95 8.16 6.77
C GLY A 764 1.97 8.13 7.91
N GLY A 765 1.92 9.13 8.78
CA GLY A 765 2.83 9.27 9.92
C GLY A 765 4.10 10.05 9.61
N TRP A 766 5.13 9.86 10.42
CA TRP A 766 6.39 10.61 10.43
C TRP A 766 7.59 9.65 10.33
N SER A 767 8.48 9.86 9.36
CA SER A 767 9.67 9.05 9.10
C SER A 767 10.81 9.92 8.56
N GLY A 768 12.06 9.56 8.86
CA GLY A 768 13.25 10.24 8.31
C GLY A 768 13.38 11.75 8.61
N GLY A 769 12.58 12.29 9.54
CA GLY A 769 12.52 13.72 9.85
C GLY A 769 11.37 14.51 9.19
N SER A 770 10.44 13.86 8.48
CA SER A 770 9.27 14.50 7.86
C SER A 770 8.01 13.62 7.89
N PRO A 771 6.82 14.19 7.73
CA PRO A 771 5.61 13.41 7.45
C PRO A 771 5.72 12.60 6.15
N THR A 772 4.92 11.54 6.04
CA THR A 772 4.79 10.69 4.85
C THR A 772 3.33 10.44 4.47
N ASN A 773 3.08 10.05 3.21
CA ASN A 773 1.80 9.53 2.71
C ASN A 773 1.87 8.01 2.43
N TYR A 774 2.92 7.33 2.89
CA TYR A 774 3.13 5.90 2.69
C TYR A 774 2.01 5.06 3.34
N ILE A 775 1.65 3.96 2.66
CA ILE A 775 0.62 3.03 3.09
C ILE A 775 1.18 1.63 2.92
N GLU A 776 1.01 0.80 3.95
CA GLU A 776 1.26 -0.62 3.89
C GLU A 776 0.14 -1.35 4.64
N THR A 777 -0.24 -2.54 4.16
CA THR A 777 -1.19 -3.44 4.80
C THR A 777 -0.50 -4.63 5.44
N TYR A 778 -1.07 -5.16 6.52
CA TYR A 778 -0.56 -6.35 7.19
C TYR A 778 -1.43 -7.57 6.88
N ASP A 779 -0.78 -8.64 6.43
CA ASP A 779 -1.36 -9.94 6.14
C ASP A 779 -1.06 -10.88 7.32
N THR A 780 -2.02 -11.02 8.24
CA THR A 780 -1.85 -11.77 9.49
C THR A 780 -1.49 -13.24 9.26
N ARG A 781 -1.92 -13.82 8.14
CA ARG A 781 -1.73 -15.25 7.84
C ARG A 781 -0.44 -15.53 7.08
N ALA A 782 0.16 -14.51 6.45
CA ALA A 782 1.52 -14.57 5.93
C ALA A 782 2.59 -14.02 6.89
N ASP A 783 2.20 -13.27 7.94
CA ASP A 783 3.10 -12.48 8.79
C ASP A 783 3.94 -11.48 7.94
N ARG A 784 3.28 -10.68 7.10
CA ARG A 784 3.96 -9.75 6.16
C ARG A 784 3.27 -8.41 6.03
N TRP A 785 4.08 -7.37 5.84
CA TRP A 785 3.64 -6.04 5.44
C TRP A 785 3.81 -5.83 3.93
N ILE A 786 2.76 -5.35 3.26
CA ILE A 786 2.69 -5.16 1.81
C ILE A 786 2.54 -3.67 1.51
N PRO A 787 3.45 -3.04 0.75
CA PRO A 787 3.31 -1.63 0.38
C PRO A 787 2.20 -1.43 -0.65
N ILE A 788 1.44 -0.34 -0.50
CA ILE A 788 0.32 0.04 -1.36
C ILE A 788 0.73 1.28 -2.19
N GLU A 789 0.56 1.22 -3.51
CA GLU A 789 1.00 2.27 -4.44
C GLU A 789 0.03 3.46 -4.49
N GLU A 790 -1.24 3.21 -4.17
CA GLU A 790 -2.38 4.13 -4.26
C GLU A 790 -2.38 5.18 -3.12
N THR A 791 -1.42 6.09 -3.15
CA THR A 791 -1.23 7.18 -2.18
C THR A 791 -2.12 8.42 -2.44
N ASP A 792 -2.42 9.20 -1.39
CA ASP A 792 -3.18 10.44 -1.56
C ASP A 792 -2.36 11.53 -2.26
N LEU A 793 -2.96 12.13 -3.28
CA LEU A 793 -2.38 13.19 -4.10
C LEU A 793 -2.32 14.55 -3.38
N THR A 794 -2.96 14.72 -2.22
CA THR A 794 -2.83 15.97 -1.43
C THR A 794 -1.54 16.07 -0.62
N GLY A 795 -0.82 14.96 -0.43
CA GLY A 795 0.48 14.94 0.23
C GLY A 795 0.52 14.21 1.57
N PRO A 796 1.66 14.31 2.30
CA PRO A 796 1.91 13.56 3.52
C PRO A 796 1.14 14.08 4.74
N ARG A 797 0.84 13.19 5.70
CA ARG A 797 0.12 13.54 6.94
C ARG A 797 0.61 12.75 8.14
N ALA A 798 1.19 13.44 9.12
CA ALA A 798 1.45 12.92 10.46
C ALA A 798 0.38 13.39 11.45
N TYR A 799 0.20 12.66 12.56
CA TYR A 799 -0.69 13.02 13.67
C TYR A 799 -2.17 13.23 13.26
N HIS A 800 -2.60 12.50 12.22
CA HIS A 800 -3.99 12.39 11.77
C HIS A 800 -4.66 11.22 12.49
N GLY A 801 -5.98 11.29 12.67
CA GLY A 801 -6.77 10.13 13.09
C GLY A 801 -7.29 9.35 11.88
N LEU A 802 -7.53 8.05 12.07
CA LEU A 802 -8.27 7.20 11.11
C LEU A 802 -9.63 6.82 11.67
N ALA A 803 -10.54 6.51 10.75
CA ALA A 803 -11.83 5.89 11.01
C ALA A 803 -12.23 5.04 9.81
N VAL A 804 -12.96 3.95 10.05
CA VAL A 804 -13.52 3.09 8.99
C VAL A 804 -15.04 3.10 9.10
N VAL A 805 -15.72 3.28 7.97
CA VAL A 805 -17.17 3.05 7.84
C VAL A 805 -17.39 2.27 6.55
N GLY A 806 -17.90 1.03 6.66
CA GLY A 806 -17.92 0.09 5.55
C GLY A 806 -16.53 -0.16 4.97
N PHE A 807 -16.33 0.14 3.68
CA PHE A 807 -15.03 0.02 2.98
C PHE A 807 -14.31 1.36 2.77
N ASP A 808 -14.75 2.43 3.44
CA ASP A 808 -14.15 3.77 3.35
C ASP A 808 -13.29 4.07 4.58
N ILE A 809 -11.99 4.31 4.37
CA ILE A 809 -11.06 4.81 5.38
C ILE A 809 -11.05 6.34 5.34
N TYR A 810 -11.36 6.98 6.46
CA TYR A 810 -11.36 8.43 6.64
C TYR A 810 -10.08 8.89 7.34
N VAL A 811 -9.27 9.69 6.65
CA VAL A 811 -8.05 10.33 7.18
C VAL A 811 -8.38 11.75 7.63
N ILE A 812 -8.29 12.00 8.93
CA ILE A 812 -8.88 13.19 9.58
C ILE A 812 -7.78 14.09 10.13
N GLY A 813 -7.72 15.32 9.61
CA GLY A 813 -6.80 16.36 10.06
C GLY A 813 -5.32 16.01 9.82
N GLY A 814 -4.51 16.22 10.86
CA GLY A 814 -3.06 16.00 10.84
C GLY A 814 -2.23 17.23 10.42
N PHE A 815 -0.97 16.98 10.10
CA PHE A 815 0.08 17.97 9.82
C PHE A 815 1.05 17.43 8.76
N ASP A 816 1.42 18.25 7.76
CA ASP A 816 2.34 17.87 6.66
C ASP A 816 3.80 18.31 6.88
N GLY A 817 4.08 19.07 7.94
CA GLY A 817 5.37 19.70 8.21
C GLY A 817 5.33 21.23 8.14
N VAL A 818 4.24 21.81 7.62
CA VAL A 818 4.02 23.26 7.46
C VAL A 818 2.64 23.67 8.00
N ASP A 819 1.57 23.00 7.59
CA ASP A 819 0.18 23.41 7.81
C ASP A 819 -0.61 22.42 8.69
N TYR A 820 -1.47 22.98 9.55
CA TYR A 820 -2.37 22.23 10.42
C TYR A 820 -3.76 22.09 9.78
N PHE A 821 -4.19 20.85 9.52
CA PHE A 821 -5.37 20.57 8.72
C PHE A 821 -6.67 20.49 9.53
N ASN A 822 -7.72 21.07 8.97
CA ASN A 822 -9.11 20.64 9.20
C ASN A 822 -9.67 19.79 8.03
N SER A 823 -8.93 19.66 6.92
CA SER A 823 -9.37 18.88 5.75
C SER A 823 -9.36 17.38 6.03
N CYS A 824 -10.40 16.71 5.55
CA CYS A 824 -10.61 15.27 5.71
C CYS A 824 -10.58 14.59 4.34
N ARG A 825 -9.87 13.47 4.27
CA ARG A 825 -9.70 12.66 3.06
C ARG A 825 -10.36 11.32 3.27
N CYS A 826 -10.82 10.68 2.21
CA CYS A 826 -11.45 9.38 2.26
C CYS A 826 -10.90 8.48 1.15
N PHE A 827 -10.43 7.29 1.52
CA PHE A 827 -9.95 6.25 0.61
C PHE A 827 -10.91 5.08 0.63
N ASN A 828 -11.48 4.76 -0.53
CA ASN A 828 -12.33 3.59 -0.67
C ASN A 828 -11.48 2.37 -1.03
N ALA A 829 -11.37 1.38 -0.14
CA ALA A 829 -10.45 0.25 -0.34
C ALA A 829 -10.83 -0.70 -1.49
N VAL A 830 -12.10 -0.68 -1.94
CA VAL A 830 -12.58 -1.53 -3.05
C VAL A 830 -12.32 -0.92 -4.42
N THR A 831 -12.54 0.40 -4.57
CA THR A 831 -12.28 1.12 -5.82
C THR A 831 -10.89 1.75 -5.89
N LYS A 832 -10.18 1.78 -4.75
CA LYS A 832 -8.88 2.45 -4.52
C LYS A 832 -8.85 3.95 -4.84
N VAL A 833 -10.00 4.62 -4.75
CA VAL A 833 -10.14 6.05 -5.06
C VAL A 833 -10.02 6.90 -3.79
N TRP A 834 -9.10 7.87 -3.83
CA TRP A 834 -9.02 8.98 -2.88
C TRP A 834 -10.00 10.11 -3.25
N ARG A 835 -10.79 10.56 -2.29
CA ARG A 835 -11.71 11.70 -2.40
C ARG A 835 -11.58 12.66 -1.21
N GLU A 836 -12.00 13.90 -1.40
CA GLU A 836 -12.20 14.85 -0.30
C GLU A 836 -13.61 14.68 0.26
N VAL A 837 -13.76 14.85 1.57
CA VAL A 837 -15.06 14.95 2.25
C VAL A 837 -15.11 16.28 3.00
N ALA A 838 -16.25 16.62 3.61
CA ALA A 838 -16.40 17.88 4.32
C ALA A 838 -15.26 18.07 5.35
N PRO A 839 -14.65 19.26 5.42
CA PRO A 839 -13.64 19.56 6.43
C PRO A 839 -14.27 19.77 7.80
N MET A 840 -13.51 19.47 8.86
CA MET A 840 -13.88 19.79 10.24
C MET A 840 -14.04 21.32 10.44
N ASN A 841 -14.83 21.69 11.44
CA ASN A 841 -15.01 23.07 11.88
C ASN A 841 -13.72 23.63 12.50
N VAL A 842 -12.88 22.76 13.08
CA VAL A 842 -11.63 23.12 13.76
C VAL A 842 -10.45 22.38 13.11
N ARG A 843 -9.27 23.00 13.06
CA ARG A 843 -8.01 22.32 12.67
C ARG A 843 -7.56 21.39 13.79
N ARG A 844 -7.16 20.17 13.47
CA ARG A 844 -6.75 19.18 14.47
C ARG A 844 -5.61 18.32 13.95
N CYS A 845 -4.39 18.54 14.46
CA CYS A 845 -3.37 17.49 14.54
C CYS A 845 -3.30 16.95 15.97
N TYR A 846 -2.66 15.80 16.17
CA TYR A 846 -2.68 15.05 17.45
C TYR A 846 -4.12 14.74 17.91
N VAL A 847 -5.00 14.48 16.94
CA VAL A 847 -6.45 14.34 17.11
C VAL A 847 -6.82 12.92 17.53
N SER A 848 -7.71 12.79 18.51
CA SER A 848 -8.31 11.49 18.84
C SER A 848 -9.54 11.27 17.97
N VAL A 849 -9.65 10.11 17.33
CA VAL A 849 -10.80 9.74 16.49
C VAL A 849 -11.40 8.42 16.99
N ALA A 850 -12.73 8.27 16.85
CA ALA A 850 -13.45 7.04 17.13
C ALA A 850 -14.70 6.93 16.23
N VAL A 851 -15.23 5.73 16.03
CA VAL A 851 -16.45 5.48 15.21
C VAL A 851 -17.54 4.87 16.08
N LEU A 852 -18.69 5.53 16.16
CA LEU A 852 -19.82 5.07 16.96
C LEU A 852 -21.13 5.23 16.19
N ASN A 853 -21.83 4.11 15.96
CA ASN A 853 -23.07 4.02 15.19
C ASN A 853 -22.91 4.64 13.79
N ASP A 854 -21.87 4.23 13.07
CA ASP A 854 -21.42 4.70 11.75
C ASP A 854 -21.15 6.21 11.62
N LEU A 855 -21.16 6.95 12.74
CA LEU A 855 -20.74 8.34 12.82
C LEU A 855 -19.28 8.41 13.30
N VAL A 856 -18.48 9.24 12.64
CA VAL A 856 -17.06 9.42 12.97
C VAL A 856 -16.88 10.63 13.88
N TYR A 857 -16.26 10.46 15.03
CA TYR A 857 -16.05 11.52 16.02
C TYR A 857 -14.59 11.97 16.01
N ALA A 858 -14.36 13.29 15.93
CA ALA A 858 -13.04 13.91 16.03
C ALA A 858 -12.98 14.78 17.30
N MET A 859 -12.02 14.50 18.17
CA MET A 859 -11.99 14.99 19.55
C MET A 859 -10.60 15.56 19.89
N GLY A 860 -10.59 16.71 20.56
CA GLY A 860 -9.35 17.33 21.03
C GLY A 860 -8.37 17.68 19.90
N GLY A 861 -7.08 17.50 20.16
CA GLY A 861 -5.99 17.85 19.26
C GLY A 861 -5.50 19.30 19.41
N TYR A 862 -4.77 19.77 18.40
CA TYR A 862 -4.13 21.09 18.34
C TYR A 862 -4.41 21.76 16.99
N ASP A 863 -4.72 23.06 17.02
CA ASP A 863 -5.13 23.84 15.82
C ASP A 863 -3.98 24.67 15.18
N GLY A 864 -2.79 24.60 15.77
CA GLY A 864 -1.63 25.46 15.47
C GLY A 864 -1.32 26.49 16.56
N TYR A 865 -2.27 26.78 17.45
CA TYR A 865 -2.18 27.80 18.49
C TYR A 865 -2.64 27.27 19.87
N HIS A 866 -3.76 26.56 19.93
CA HIS A 866 -4.43 26.12 21.16
C HIS A 866 -4.69 24.61 21.16
N ARG A 867 -4.59 23.99 22.34
CA ARG A 867 -5.07 22.62 22.57
C ARG A 867 -6.60 22.67 22.68
N GLN A 868 -7.26 21.74 22.01
CA GLN A 868 -8.71 21.72 21.90
C GLN A 868 -9.36 20.88 23.00
N LYS A 869 -10.49 21.37 23.52
CA LYS A 869 -11.49 20.55 24.24
C LYS A 869 -12.77 20.32 23.44
N THR A 870 -12.89 20.96 22.28
CA THR A 870 -14.02 20.80 21.37
C THR A 870 -14.01 19.40 20.76
N ALA A 871 -15.19 18.88 20.46
CA ALA A 871 -15.38 17.66 19.71
C ALA A 871 -16.50 17.84 18.68
N GLU A 872 -16.42 17.10 17.58
CA GLU A 872 -17.35 17.15 16.47
C GLU A 872 -17.54 15.76 15.87
N ARG A 873 -18.70 15.51 15.26
CA ARG A 873 -19.05 14.25 14.61
C ARG A 873 -19.40 14.46 13.15
N TYR A 874 -19.01 13.51 12.31
CA TYR A 874 -19.28 13.46 10.88
C TYR A 874 -20.34 12.41 10.59
N ASN A 875 -21.37 12.79 9.83
CA ASN A 875 -22.29 11.86 9.18
C ASN A 875 -21.90 11.76 7.69
N TYR A 876 -21.66 10.54 7.22
CA TYR A 876 -21.14 10.28 5.88
C TYR A 876 -22.20 10.36 4.78
N GLU A 877 -23.46 10.04 5.10
CA GLU A 877 -24.62 10.07 4.19
C GLU A 877 -24.92 11.51 3.72
N THR A 878 -24.91 12.45 4.68
CA THR A 878 -25.09 13.89 4.45
C THR A 878 -23.79 14.60 4.10
N ASN A 879 -22.62 13.96 4.33
CA ASN A 879 -21.29 14.54 4.18
C ASN A 879 -21.16 15.88 4.95
N GLN A 880 -21.45 15.87 6.26
CA GLN A 880 -21.42 17.07 7.12
C GLN A 880 -20.81 16.78 8.50
N TRP A 881 -20.10 17.78 9.05
CA TRP A 881 -19.64 17.81 10.44
C TRP A 881 -20.59 18.61 11.34
N SER A 882 -20.86 18.12 12.53
CA SER A 882 -21.64 18.79 13.58
C SER A 882 -20.87 18.81 14.90
N LEU A 883 -20.77 19.98 15.53
CA LEU A 883 -20.22 20.11 16.88
C LEU A 883 -21.08 19.32 17.89
N ILE A 884 -20.43 18.66 18.84
CA ILE A 884 -21.05 18.02 20.00
C ILE A 884 -20.62 18.73 21.29
N ALA A 885 -21.03 18.23 22.47
CA ALA A 885 -20.52 18.73 23.73
C ALA A 885 -18.98 18.68 23.77
N SER A 886 -18.38 19.74 24.32
CA SER A 886 -16.94 19.77 24.57
C SER A 886 -16.59 18.95 25.80
N MET A 887 -15.39 18.37 25.79
CA MET A 887 -14.80 17.69 26.94
C MET A 887 -14.63 18.66 28.12
N ASN A 888 -14.52 18.10 29.33
CA ASN A 888 -14.23 18.87 30.53
C ASN A 888 -12.85 19.52 30.46
N VAL A 889 -11.85 18.79 29.91
CA VAL A 889 -10.46 19.24 29.79
C VAL A 889 -9.99 19.24 28.34
N GLN A 890 -9.10 20.18 27.99
CA GLN A 890 -8.43 20.20 26.68
C GLN A 890 -7.32 19.16 26.63
N ARG A 891 -7.19 18.46 25.49
CA ARG A 891 -6.20 17.39 25.33
C ARG A 891 -5.79 17.24 23.85
N SER A 892 -4.50 17.38 23.57
CA SER A 892 -3.84 16.83 22.37
C SER A 892 -3.14 15.52 22.73
N ASP A 893 -2.74 14.72 21.74
CA ASP A 893 -1.93 13.49 21.97
C ASP A 893 -2.61 12.45 22.88
N ALA A 894 -3.93 12.52 22.99
CA ALA A 894 -4.80 11.53 23.63
C ALA A 894 -5.23 10.47 22.61
N SER A 895 -5.70 9.32 23.10
CA SER A 895 -6.37 8.32 22.27
C SER A 895 -7.79 8.09 22.76
N ALA A 896 -8.68 7.73 21.83
CA ALA A 896 -10.08 7.45 22.08
C ALA A 896 -10.50 6.11 21.46
N THR A 897 -11.50 5.46 22.05
CA THR A 897 -12.04 4.18 21.59
C THR A 897 -13.49 4.01 22.04
N THR A 898 -14.21 3.01 21.51
CA THR A 898 -15.66 2.84 21.68
C THR A 898 -16.01 1.55 22.37
N LEU A 899 -16.83 1.63 23.42
CA LEU A 899 -17.24 0.47 24.21
C LEU A 899 -18.62 0.72 24.81
N ASN A 900 -19.53 -0.26 24.70
CA ASN A 900 -20.88 -0.22 25.28
C ASN A 900 -21.64 1.08 24.96
N ASP A 901 -21.75 1.40 23.66
CA ASP A 901 -22.43 2.57 23.09
C ASP A 901 -21.91 3.94 23.57
N LYS A 902 -20.65 3.99 24.02
CA LYS A 902 -19.99 5.19 24.54
C LYS A 902 -18.57 5.33 24.00
N ILE A 903 -18.07 6.56 23.95
CA ILE A 903 -16.69 6.86 23.55
C ILE A 903 -15.87 7.16 24.80
N TYR A 904 -14.77 6.47 24.99
CA TYR A 904 -13.81 6.72 26.06
C TYR A 904 -12.60 7.45 25.47
N ILE A 905 -12.13 8.52 26.11
CA ILE A 905 -10.90 9.23 25.74
C ILE A 905 -9.94 9.29 26.94
N THR A 906 -8.66 9.02 26.69
CA THR A 906 -7.67 8.74 27.73
C THR A 906 -6.38 9.54 27.54
N GLY A 907 -5.84 10.09 28.64
CA GLY A 907 -4.54 10.75 28.66
C GLY A 907 -4.45 11.96 27.73
N GLY A 908 -3.27 12.16 27.15
CA GLY A 908 -2.91 13.31 26.34
C GLY A 908 -2.12 14.38 27.09
N PHE A 909 -2.10 15.57 26.53
CA PHE A 909 -1.37 16.75 26.97
C PHE A 909 -2.28 17.97 26.88
N ASP A 910 -2.42 18.71 27.98
CA ASP A 910 -3.30 19.90 28.04
C ASP A 910 -2.63 21.18 27.52
N GLY A 911 -1.30 21.19 27.41
CA GLY A 911 -0.47 22.38 27.13
C GLY A 911 0.62 22.63 28.16
N HIS A 912 0.50 22.03 29.35
CA HIS A 912 1.45 22.12 30.46
C HIS A 912 1.90 20.75 30.97
N ASP A 913 0.96 19.82 31.17
CA ASP A 913 1.18 18.54 31.85
C ASP A 913 0.75 17.33 31.00
N CYS A 914 1.45 16.21 31.16
CA CYS A 914 0.98 14.92 30.68
C CYS A 914 -0.18 14.45 31.57
N MET A 915 -1.29 14.02 30.97
CA MET A 915 -2.53 13.77 31.69
C MET A 915 -2.66 12.30 32.10
N ASN A 916 -3.22 12.05 33.29
CA ASN A 916 -3.73 10.72 33.68
C ASN A 916 -5.27 10.67 33.73
N THR A 917 -5.97 11.77 33.43
CA THR A 917 -7.43 11.79 33.43
C THR A 917 -8.00 11.15 32.17
N ALA A 918 -9.16 10.52 32.33
CA ALA A 918 -9.95 9.97 31.24
C ALA A 918 -11.42 10.41 31.38
N GLU A 919 -12.11 10.48 30.25
CA GLU A 919 -13.49 10.94 30.15
C GLU A 919 -14.30 9.95 29.28
N VAL A 920 -15.60 9.83 29.55
CA VAL A 920 -16.54 9.06 28.74
C VAL A 920 -17.63 9.97 28.17
N TYR A 921 -17.84 9.92 26.87
CA TYR A 921 -18.94 10.58 26.16
C TYR A 921 -20.13 9.64 26.03
N ASP A 922 -21.31 10.18 26.33
CA ASP A 922 -22.59 9.51 26.13
C ASP A 922 -23.37 10.20 24.99
N PRO A 923 -23.59 9.53 23.84
CA PRO A 923 -24.28 10.14 22.70
C PRO A 923 -25.78 10.37 22.93
N SER A 924 -26.41 9.68 23.91
CA SER A 924 -27.84 9.81 24.20
C SER A 924 -28.15 11.06 25.03
N THR A 925 -27.20 11.51 25.85
CA THR A 925 -27.31 12.74 26.64
C THR A 925 -26.48 13.90 26.08
N ASN A 926 -25.56 13.63 25.15
CA ASN A 926 -24.57 14.57 24.61
C ASN A 926 -23.77 15.22 25.76
N GLN A 927 -23.17 14.40 26.64
CA GLN A 927 -22.39 14.85 27.80
C GLN A 927 -21.07 14.07 27.93
N TRP A 928 -20.07 14.72 28.53
CA TRP A 928 -18.78 14.13 28.90
C TRP A 928 -18.67 13.98 30.42
N THR A 929 -18.47 12.75 30.90
CA THR A 929 -18.31 12.42 32.32
C THR A 929 -16.87 12.03 32.62
N MET A 930 -16.26 12.61 33.66
CA MET A 930 -14.96 12.16 34.18
C MET A 930 -15.07 10.74 34.76
N ILE A 931 -14.18 9.83 34.36
CA ILE A 931 -14.05 8.50 34.99
C ILE A 931 -12.86 8.46 35.96
N THR A 932 -12.67 7.35 36.68
CA THR A 932 -11.49 7.17 37.54
C THR A 932 -10.20 7.41 36.74
N ALA A 933 -9.27 8.18 37.30
CA ALA A 933 -8.01 8.49 36.62
C ALA A 933 -7.08 7.28 36.54
N MET A 934 -6.27 7.23 35.48
CA MET A 934 -5.21 6.24 35.27
C MET A 934 -4.13 6.37 36.35
N ARG A 935 -3.41 5.27 36.59
CA ARG A 935 -2.27 5.23 37.53
C ARG A 935 -1.10 6.06 37.02
N SER A 936 -0.88 6.06 35.70
CA SER A 936 0.19 6.81 35.05
C SER A 936 -0.33 7.98 34.23
N ARG A 937 0.45 9.08 34.20
CA ARG A 937 0.29 10.16 33.22
C ARG A 937 0.82 9.67 31.86
N ARG A 938 0.09 9.90 30.77
CA ARG A 938 0.44 9.40 29.43
C ARG A 938 -0.02 10.37 28.34
N SER A 939 0.92 10.95 27.60
CA SER A 939 0.68 11.64 26.32
C SER A 939 1.30 10.85 25.17
N GLY A 940 0.81 11.03 23.95
CA GLY A 940 1.23 10.21 22.80
C GLY A 940 0.90 8.73 23.04
N VAL A 941 -0.24 8.52 23.70
CA VAL A 941 -0.72 7.25 24.24
C VAL A 941 -1.71 6.62 23.27
N SER A 942 -1.81 5.30 23.28
CA SER A 942 -2.72 4.57 22.40
C SER A 942 -3.67 3.71 23.24
N CYS A 943 -4.97 3.77 22.96
CA CYS A 943 -6.01 3.05 23.68
C CYS A 943 -6.98 2.34 22.75
N ILE A 944 -7.53 1.21 23.20
CA ILE A 944 -8.46 0.40 22.39
C ILE A 944 -9.43 -0.41 23.25
N SER A 945 -10.64 -0.61 22.73
CA SER A 945 -11.66 -1.51 23.29
C SER A 945 -11.33 -2.96 22.98
N TYR A 946 -11.19 -3.81 24.00
CA TYR A 946 -10.94 -5.24 23.82
C TYR A 946 -11.56 -6.04 24.98
N HIS A 947 -12.19 -7.18 24.66
CA HIS A 947 -12.93 -8.06 25.60
C HIS A 947 -13.71 -7.32 26.73
N GLY A 948 -14.47 -6.27 26.38
CA GLY A 948 -15.31 -5.54 27.33
C GLY A 948 -14.58 -4.55 28.26
N CYS A 949 -13.30 -4.28 28.02
CA CYS A 949 -12.46 -3.32 28.74
C CYS A 949 -11.84 -2.29 27.78
N VAL A 950 -11.39 -1.15 28.32
CA VAL A 950 -10.57 -0.16 27.58
C VAL A 950 -9.12 -0.33 27.98
N TYR A 951 -8.29 -0.79 27.07
CA TYR A 951 -6.84 -0.93 27.23
C TYR A 951 -6.16 0.41 26.91
N VAL A 952 -5.18 0.83 27.70
CA VAL A 952 -4.34 2.02 27.46
C VAL A 952 -2.88 1.63 27.60
N ILE A 953 -2.08 1.88 26.57
CA ILE A 953 -0.75 1.27 26.42
C ILE A 953 0.30 2.34 26.08
N GLY A 954 1.48 2.21 26.68
CA GLY A 954 2.66 3.04 26.38
C GLY A 954 2.46 4.54 26.62
N GLY A 955 3.05 5.36 25.75
CA GLY A 955 3.03 6.82 25.80
C GLY A 955 4.24 7.45 26.49
N PHE A 956 4.11 8.73 26.84
CA PHE A 956 5.12 9.57 27.48
C PHE A 956 4.54 10.18 28.77
N ASN A 957 5.21 9.95 29.89
CA ASN A 957 4.77 10.42 31.21
C ASN A 957 5.30 11.81 31.60
N GLY A 958 6.02 12.49 30.71
CA GLY A 958 6.75 13.74 30.98
C GLY A 958 8.25 13.54 31.27
N ILE A 959 8.69 12.29 31.52
CA ILE A 959 10.08 11.93 31.84
C ILE A 959 10.62 10.90 30.83
N SER A 960 9.92 9.77 30.66
CA SER A 960 10.34 8.63 29.84
C SER A 960 9.22 8.12 28.93
N ARG A 961 9.60 7.44 27.84
CA ARG A 961 8.65 6.64 27.05
C ARG A 961 8.35 5.34 27.80
N MET A 962 7.12 4.87 27.67
CA MET A 962 6.59 3.78 28.49
C MET A 962 6.36 2.52 27.66
N CYS A 963 6.66 1.37 28.27
CA CYS A 963 6.23 0.05 27.82
C CYS A 963 4.96 -0.43 28.53
N SER A 964 4.70 0.02 29.76
CA SER A 964 3.57 -0.47 30.56
C SER A 964 2.20 -0.10 29.99
N GLY A 965 1.21 -0.94 30.28
CA GLY A 965 -0.20 -0.66 30.01
C GLY A 965 -1.07 -0.75 31.26
N GLU A 966 -2.32 -0.33 31.11
CA GLU A 966 -3.38 -0.50 32.10
C GLU A 966 -4.74 -0.63 31.40
N LYS A 967 -5.61 -1.51 31.90
CA LYS A 967 -6.97 -1.71 31.38
C LYS A 967 -8.03 -1.26 32.37
N TYR A 968 -9.04 -0.56 31.86
CA TYR A 968 -10.19 -0.04 32.58
C TYR A 968 -11.40 -0.93 32.36
N LYS A 969 -12.08 -1.29 33.45
CA LYS A 969 -13.34 -2.05 33.40
C LYS A 969 -14.53 -1.14 33.75
N PRO A 970 -15.43 -0.83 32.79
CA PRO A 970 -16.55 0.09 33.05
C PRO A 970 -17.47 -0.32 34.20
N SER A 971 -17.70 -1.63 34.39
CA SER A 971 -18.60 -2.14 35.44
C SER A 971 -18.09 -1.93 36.87
N THR A 972 -16.81 -1.60 37.05
CA THR A 972 -16.19 -1.35 38.36
C THR A 972 -15.51 0.03 38.46
N ASN A 973 -15.54 0.82 37.38
CA ASN A 973 -14.89 2.14 37.28
C ASN A 973 -13.44 2.13 37.81
N SER A 974 -12.64 1.14 37.40
CA SER A 974 -11.32 0.87 37.98
C SER A 974 -10.29 0.40 36.96
N TRP A 975 -9.00 0.69 37.25
CA TRP A 975 -7.84 0.37 36.41
C TRP A 975 -6.97 -0.74 37.02
N SER A 976 -6.75 -1.81 36.25
CA SER A 976 -5.74 -2.85 36.52
C SER A 976 -4.56 -2.74 35.57
N HIS A 977 -3.37 -3.14 36.03
CA HIS A 977 -2.18 -3.27 35.17
C HIS A 977 -2.35 -4.43 34.17
N ILE A 978 -1.62 -4.38 33.07
CA ILE A 978 -1.43 -5.48 32.10
C ILE A 978 0.08 -5.61 31.84
N PRO A 979 0.59 -6.76 31.38
CA PRO A 979 2.01 -6.94 31.04
C PRO A 979 2.59 -5.78 30.22
N ASP A 980 3.81 -5.37 30.57
CA ASP A 980 4.53 -4.33 29.85
C ASP A 980 5.02 -4.85 28.49
N MET A 981 4.94 -4.00 27.45
CA MET A 981 5.55 -4.26 26.14
C MET A 981 7.07 -4.50 26.27
N TYR A 982 7.67 -5.18 25.30
CA TYR A 982 9.12 -5.32 25.20
C TYR A 982 9.79 -3.95 24.95
N ASN A 983 9.25 -3.13 24.04
CA ASN A 983 9.85 -1.86 23.65
C ASN A 983 9.01 -0.65 24.13
N PRO A 984 9.59 0.31 24.88
CA PRO A 984 8.89 1.52 25.29
C PRO A 984 8.62 2.43 24.09
N ARG A 985 7.37 2.87 23.91
CA ARG A 985 6.94 3.59 22.70
C ARG A 985 5.85 4.63 22.97
N SER A 986 5.81 5.65 22.11
CA SER A 986 4.82 6.74 22.09
C SER A 986 4.49 7.11 20.64
N ASN A 987 3.30 7.66 20.38
CA ASN A 987 2.83 8.00 19.03
C ASN A 987 2.90 6.79 18.07
N PHE A 988 2.45 5.63 18.56
CA PHE A 988 2.38 4.36 17.83
C PHE A 988 0.92 4.05 17.51
N ALA A 989 0.67 3.37 16.39
CA ALA A 989 -0.69 2.91 16.10
C ALA A 989 -1.04 1.70 16.98
N ILE A 990 -2.28 1.62 17.42
CA ILE A 990 -2.85 0.45 18.11
C ILE A 990 -4.06 -0.01 17.31
N GLU A 991 -4.26 -1.31 17.18
CA GLU A 991 -5.47 -1.88 16.57
C GLU A 991 -5.69 -3.33 17.06
N VAL A 992 -6.93 -3.83 17.02
CA VAL A 992 -7.25 -5.25 17.28
C VAL A 992 -7.37 -5.97 15.94
N ILE A 993 -6.65 -7.09 15.79
CA ILE A 993 -6.77 -7.97 14.61
C ILE A 993 -6.51 -9.43 15.02
N ASP A 994 -7.24 -10.36 14.41
CA ASP A 994 -7.22 -11.81 14.65
C ASP A 994 -7.43 -12.21 16.14
N ASP A 995 -8.09 -11.37 16.94
CA ASP A 995 -8.30 -11.51 18.41
C ASP A 995 -7.00 -11.42 19.22
N MET A 996 -6.19 -10.40 18.91
CA MET A 996 -5.03 -9.89 19.65
C MET A 996 -4.95 -8.35 19.51
N ILE A 997 -4.29 -7.66 20.45
CA ILE A 997 -4.01 -6.21 20.36
C ILE A 997 -2.62 -6.00 19.75
N PHE A 998 -2.51 -5.30 18.61
CA PHE A 998 -1.25 -4.96 17.95
C PHE A 998 -0.79 -3.54 18.30
N ALA A 999 0.51 -3.37 18.60
CA ALA A 999 1.20 -2.11 18.86
C ALA A 999 2.27 -1.86 17.78
N ILE A 1000 2.01 -0.90 16.90
CA ILE A 1000 2.67 -0.78 15.59
C ILE A 1000 3.50 0.51 15.52
N GLY A 1001 4.82 0.34 15.38
CA GLY A 1001 5.78 1.45 15.25
C GLY A 1001 5.85 2.35 16.48
N GLY A 1002 6.00 3.65 16.25
CA GLY A 1002 6.09 4.68 17.26
C GLY A 1002 7.44 5.37 17.35
N PHE A 1003 7.63 6.13 18.43
CA PHE A 1003 8.86 6.79 18.83
C PHE A 1003 9.31 6.26 20.19
N ASN A 1004 10.50 5.68 20.26
CA ASN A 1004 11.02 4.98 21.45
C ASN A 1004 11.73 5.89 22.46
N GLY A 1005 11.88 7.18 22.14
CA GLY A 1005 12.63 8.16 22.94
C GLY A 1005 13.90 8.67 22.24
N VAL A 1006 14.45 7.89 21.29
CA VAL A 1006 15.64 8.24 20.49
C VAL A 1006 15.28 8.34 19.00
N THR A 1007 14.53 7.38 18.47
CA THR A 1007 14.20 7.27 17.04
C THR A 1007 12.75 6.82 16.82
N THR A 1008 12.25 7.03 15.61
CA THR A 1008 11.10 6.29 15.09
C THR A 1008 11.47 4.81 14.96
N THR A 1009 10.56 3.90 15.30
CA THR A 1009 10.73 2.46 15.16
C THR A 1009 9.78 1.88 14.11
N TYR A 1010 10.16 0.75 13.51
CA TYR A 1010 9.30 -0.10 12.67
C TYR A 1010 8.65 -1.25 13.45
N GLN A 1011 9.06 -1.45 14.71
CA GLN A 1011 8.74 -2.64 15.50
C GLN A 1011 7.25 -2.86 15.70
N VAL A 1012 6.82 -4.12 15.60
CA VAL A 1012 5.43 -4.54 15.83
C VAL A 1012 5.40 -5.59 16.93
N GLU A 1013 4.62 -5.32 17.97
CA GLU A 1013 4.36 -6.28 19.05
C GLU A 1013 2.85 -6.55 19.11
N CYS A 1014 2.44 -7.79 19.39
CA CYS A 1014 1.03 -8.14 19.64
C CYS A 1014 0.84 -8.74 21.04
N TYR A 1015 -0.35 -8.55 21.62
CA TYR A 1015 -0.72 -9.02 22.94
C TYR A 1015 -1.93 -9.95 22.86
N ASP A 1016 -1.82 -11.14 23.44
CA ASP A 1016 -2.95 -12.05 23.67
C ASP A 1016 -3.36 -12.03 25.15
N GLU A 1017 -4.65 -11.86 25.42
CA GLU A 1017 -5.20 -11.94 26.78
C GLU A 1017 -5.30 -13.39 27.30
N LYS A 1018 -5.28 -14.40 26.41
CA LYS A 1018 -5.43 -15.82 26.80
C LYS A 1018 -4.16 -16.36 27.47
N THR A 1019 -2.99 -16.01 26.93
CA THR A 1019 -1.70 -16.25 27.58
C THR A 1019 -1.32 -15.13 28.55
N ASN A 1020 -1.84 -13.91 28.34
CA ASN A 1020 -1.46 -12.69 29.07
C ASN A 1020 0.05 -12.42 28.88
N GLU A 1021 0.47 -12.40 27.62
CA GLU A 1021 1.85 -12.16 27.17
C GLU A 1021 1.88 -11.25 25.93
N TRP A 1022 3.04 -10.66 25.65
CA TRP A 1022 3.35 -10.00 24.37
C TRP A 1022 4.18 -10.94 23.50
N TYR A 1023 4.07 -10.79 22.18
CA TYR A 1023 4.86 -11.48 21.17
C TYR A 1023 5.35 -10.49 20.10
N GLU A 1024 6.47 -10.79 19.44
CA GLU A 1024 6.95 -10.02 18.29
C GLU A 1024 6.26 -10.49 17.00
N ALA A 1025 5.81 -9.54 16.18
CA ALA A 1025 5.29 -9.79 14.83
C ALA A 1025 6.28 -9.21 13.80
N THR A 1026 6.18 -9.57 12.51
CA THR A 1026 7.08 -9.00 11.50
C THR A 1026 6.98 -7.46 11.45
N ASP A 1027 8.14 -6.82 11.50
CA ASP A 1027 8.34 -5.37 11.44
C ASP A 1027 7.76 -4.72 10.18
N MET A 1028 7.32 -3.45 10.31
CA MET A 1028 6.92 -2.62 9.15
C MET A 1028 8.09 -2.39 8.17
N ASN A 1029 7.78 -2.12 6.89
CA ASN A 1029 8.80 -1.84 5.87
C ASN A 1029 9.58 -0.54 6.14
N ILE A 1030 9.02 0.40 6.90
CA ILE A 1030 9.67 1.67 7.27
C ILE A 1030 9.42 2.06 8.72
N CYS A 1031 10.43 2.65 9.39
CA CYS A 1031 10.27 3.14 10.75
C CYS A 1031 9.40 4.41 10.79
N ARG A 1032 8.35 4.40 11.62
CA ARG A 1032 7.33 5.45 11.65
C ARG A 1032 6.79 5.68 13.06
N SER A 1033 6.67 6.95 13.45
CA SER A 1033 5.76 7.37 14.52
C SER A 1033 4.62 8.19 13.92
N ALA A 1034 3.67 8.65 14.75
CA ALA A 1034 2.60 9.58 14.35
C ALA A 1034 1.66 9.07 13.23
N LEU A 1035 1.78 7.79 12.89
CA LEU A 1035 0.89 7.04 12.02
C LEU A 1035 -0.35 6.60 12.79
N SER A 1036 -1.39 6.27 12.04
CA SER A 1036 -2.58 5.61 12.57
C SER A 1036 -2.78 4.29 11.80
N ALA A 1037 -3.46 3.33 12.41
CA ALA A 1037 -3.86 2.09 11.78
C ALA A 1037 -5.38 1.90 11.86
N CYS A 1038 -5.91 1.01 11.02
CA CYS A 1038 -7.30 0.55 11.07
C CYS A 1038 -7.48 -0.80 10.36
N VAL A 1039 -8.41 -1.64 10.83
CA VAL A 1039 -8.82 -2.88 10.15
C VAL A 1039 -10.01 -2.66 9.21
N ILE A 1040 -10.01 -3.35 8.07
CA ILE A 1040 -11.20 -3.59 7.25
C ILE A 1040 -11.47 -5.10 7.17
N MET A 1041 -12.73 -5.48 7.34
CA MET A 1041 -13.24 -6.84 7.25
C MET A 1041 -13.77 -7.15 5.84
N GLY A 1042 -13.58 -8.39 5.36
CA GLY A 1042 -14.35 -8.93 4.23
C GLY A 1042 -14.15 -8.23 2.87
N LEU A 1043 -12.98 -7.65 2.61
CA LEU A 1043 -12.68 -6.93 1.37
C LEU A 1043 -12.90 -7.79 0.11
N PRO A 1044 -13.81 -7.41 -0.82
CA PRO A 1044 -14.05 -8.17 -2.06
C PRO A 1044 -12.83 -8.31 -2.99
N ASN A 1045 -11.84 -7.43 -2.83
CA ASN A 1045 -10.57 -7.40 -3.54
C ASN A 1045 -9.36 -7.65 -2.62
N VAL A 1046 -9.52 -8.42 -1.54
CA VAL A 1046 -8.46 -8.75 -0.55
C VAL A 1046 -7.11 -9.13 -1.17
N TYR A 1047 -7.10 -9.81 -2.33
CA TYR A 1047 -5.90 -10.16 -3.10
C TYR A 1047 -5.02 -8.96 -3.53
N ASP A 1048 -5.54 -7.73 -3.51
CA ASP A 1048 -4.75 -6.49 -3.70
C ASP A 1048 -3.83 -6.17 -2.51
N TYR A 1049 -4.20 -6.60 -1.30
CA TYR A 1049 -3.67 -6.11 -0.02
C TYR A 1049 -2.88 -7.15 0.79
N ILE A 1050 -2.76 -8.38 0.27
CA ILE A 1050 -2.08 -9.52 0.91
C ILE A 1050 -0.75 -9.86 0.23
N HIS A 1051 0.06 -10.67 0.89
CA HIS A 1051 1.35 -11.11 0.35
C HIS A 1051 1.13 -12.01 -0.88
N LYS A 1052 1.74 -11.63 -2.00
CA LYS A 1052 1.50 -12.26 -3.32
C LYS A 1052 2.31 -13.54 -3.56
N HIS A 1053 3.41 -13.75 -2.84
CA HIS A 1053 4.33 -14.87 -3.02
C HIS A 1053 4.23 -15.91 -1.90
N ARG A 1054 3.01 -16.37 -1.60
CA ARG A 1054 2.73 -17.34 -0.52
C ARG A 1054 3.48 -18.67 -0.70
N GLU A 1055 3.79 -19.02 -1.95
CA GLU A 1055 4.65 -20.14 -2.35
C GLU A 1055 6.13 -19.99 -1.95
N ARG A 1056 6.56 -18.84 -1.42
CA ARG A 1056 7.95 -18.55 -1.00
C ARG A 1056 8.16 -18.27 0.48
N LEU A 1057 7.09 -18.22 1.29
CA LEU A 1057 7.18 -17.92 2.73
C LEU A 1057 8.19 -18.82 3.49
N MET A 1058 8.35 -20.08 3.08
CA MET A 1058 9.37 -21.00 3.60
C MET A 1058 10.82 -20.57 3.28
N GLU A 1059 11.10 -20.21 2.02
CA GLU A 1059 12.42 -19.68 1.61
C GLU A 1059 12.71 -18.34 2.29
N GLU A 1060 11.72 -17.45 2.45
CA GLU A 1060 11.87 -16.21 3.21
C GLU A 1060 12.21 -16.47 4.69
N LYS A 1061 11.50 -17.41 5.34
CA LYS A 1061 11.78 -17.81 6.74
C LYS A 1061 13.19 -18.37 6.88
N ARG A 1062 13.60 -19.23 5.94
CA ARG A 1062 14.95 -19.78 5.82
C ARG A 1062 16.02 -18.71 5.64
N GLN A 1063 15.78 -17.70 4.80
CA GLN A 1063 16.69 -16.57 4.61
C GLN A 1063 16.78 -15.68 5.87
N LYS A 1064 15.65 -15.39 6.55
CA LYS A 1064 15.66 -14.71 7.87
C LYS A 1064 16.51 -15.49 8.89
N LEU A 1065 16.33 -16.82 8.99
CA LEU A 1065 17.09 -17.67 9.91
C LEU A 1065 18.59 -17.73 9.57
N LEU A 1066 18.95 -17.86 8.30
CA LEU A 1066 20.35 -17.83 7.85
C LEU A 1066 21.03 -16.48 8.16
N ALA A 1067 20.31 -15.36 7.97
CA ALA A 1067 20.80 -14.03 8.33
C ALA A 1067 21.01 -13.90 9.85
N HIS A 1068 20.09 -14.42 10.66
CA HIS A 1068 20.22 -14.45 12.12
C HIS A 1068 21.40 -15.33 12.59
N GLU A 1069 21.57 -16.54 12.02
CA GLU A 1069 22.73 -17.39 12.27
C GLU A 1069 24.05 -16.68 11.94
N LEU A 1070 24.11 -15.93 10.83
CA LEU A 1070 25.29 -15.18 10.42
C LEU A 1070 25.57 -14.00 11.37
N ALA A 1071 24.53 -13.29 11.82
CA ALA A 1071 24.65 -12.21 12.81
C ALA A 1071 25.19 -12.74 14.15
N MET A 1072 24.60 -13.81 14.70
CA MET A 1072 25.08 -14.46 15.92
C MET A 1072 26.53 -14.95 15.80
N LYS A 1073 26.90 -15.53 14.65
CA LYS A 1073 28.28 -15.98 14.38
C LYS A 1073 29.25 -14.81 14.21
N GLN A 1074 28.80 -13.62 13.83
CA GLN A 1074 29.62 -12.41 13.80
C GLN A 1074 29.75 -11.79 15.20
N GLU A 1075 28.67 -11.69 15.97
CA GLU A 1075 28.72 -11.19 17.35
C GLU A 1075 29.60 -12.06 18.25
N GLN A 1076 29.52 -13.40 18.13
CA GLN A 1076 30.44 -14.29 18.83
C GLN A 1076 31.92 -14.05 18.44
N LYS A 1077 32.22 -13.83 17.15
CA LYS A 1077 33.58 -13.47 16.72
C LYS A 1077 34.00 -12.12 17.29
N ASP A 1078 33.13 -11.13 17.29
CA ASP A 1078 33.41 -9.80 17.83
C ASP A 1078 33.66 -9.85 19.36
N LEU A 1079 32.94 -10.71 20.10
CA LEU A 1079 33.23 -10.99 21.51
C LEU A 1079 34.57 -11.74 21.70
N PHE A 1080 34.86 -12.77 20.90
CA PHE A 1080 36.15 -13.48 20.97
C PHE A 1080 37.32 -12.56 20.61
N CYS A 1081 37.16 -11.66 19.64
CA CYS A 1081 38.15 -10.64 19.30
C CYS A 1081 38.27 -9.53 20.36
N GLN A 1082 37.24 -9.27 21.16
CA GLN A 1082 37.35 -8.38 22.33
C GLN A 1082 38.07 -9.09 23.49
N ALA A 1083 37.73 -10.35 23.78
CA ALA A 1083 38.40 -11.14 24.82
C ALA A 1083 39.91 -11.29 24.53
N ALA A 1084 40.28 -11.66 23.30
CA ALA A 1084 41.68 -11.74 22.83
C ALA A 1084 42.38 -10.38 22.62
N VAL A 1085 41.80 -9.29 23.13
CA VAL A 1085 42.41 -7.95 23.24
C VAL A 1085 42.43 -7.48 24.72
N PHE A 1086 41.83 -8.25 25.63
CA PHE A 1086 41.90 -8.07 27.09
C PHE A 1086 42.90 -9.04 27.77
N ASP A 1087 43.17 -10.20 27.16
CA ASP A 1087 44.33 -11.07 27.45
C ASP A 1087 45.63 -10.57 26.77
#